data_AF-A0AAW1T334-F1
#
_entry.id   AF-A0AAW1T334-F1
#
_cell.length_a   1.000
_cell.length_b   1.000
_cell.length_c   1.000
_cell.angle_alpha   90.00
_cell.angle_beta   90.00
_cell.angle_gamma   90.00
#
_symmetry.space_group_name_H-M   'P 1'
#
loop_
_entity.id
_entity.type
_entity.pdbx_description
1 polymer ?
#
loop_
_entity_poly.entity_id
_entity_poly.type
_entity_poly.pdbx_seq_one_letter_code
_entity_poly.pdbx_strand_id
1 'polypeptide(L)'
;MSETHTTVEVALEPDVIQATVSERSSVATIPEGQQSSQERASVTNGLYSLETASSNSSSSAPLGDMAGAKAGQHYQPKKDILTRIECITDFQMKVILTLIDTGQIAALVILISELVYLVHKADEINFGHRLIPELYNVIIGGICLGAQLAMLCWVLERIIRSMAMGKVWRHRRKRGNILVILELIVMILNSVAFIFPNAYLLGCHCCNGYHHAIGWSAFARWSCWNTIFLLVCMTAHNANPYDGPVHLSRLSRNALPPRSDGVYWDAPLAVHIPKLCLWIIFEAMIGMVAFNRTYGEFAPAGPSLCGQLLKFPIQDCSESVVEQVFVGLLLGCSMVFFLLWIWYIYHGKHVLNQRAYNDYKVGNMLLRLQERSRWPFIILFTISFTVLWYSRINTCAAIKMTWLGLLSIQVMATFNTIAWCWILMPNEPRDKTPTLQCWLQEHAWTTQDMLSLRALWDQHSGTNTAIRDQPIFCFELAMKAFYWSGLVYDGKSVRNYDERLSWGMELMETVEHDVMAEELYDSKALFAWGPKGGVLSFRGTASFKNCLTDIRAWSVLQYPSTTTSWWLPRPRVHSGFSRAWRANSFSDIVVSRVCGVAQHQSTQVDRPWPLLITGHSMGGALAMLAAPEITTALQQAGNAVHVSCYTFGAPRTGNHAFAREYARLVPDTWGLINDQDIVARRGKMCGLYKRPGHRVIVNPRGDLIVRPTYGEASVHRTPGGGSMINHYLASYQQALLAICLAQFSSKRYRTGMRGVLSLAEGSSPFARLFEQELGLSIPDMIEMSSMEGRLK
;
A
#
# COMPACT_ATOMS: atom_id res chain seq x y z
N MET A 1 -47.13 -39.05 24.53
CA MET A 1 -46.67 -39.97 23.47
C MET A 1 -45.15 -39.87 23.49
N SER A 2 -44.46 -40.88 24.03
CA SER A 2 -43.76 -41.92 23.24
C SER A 2 -42.76 -41.30 22.26
N GLU A 3 -41.44 -41.57 22.28
CA GLU A 3 -40.75 -42.78 22.78
C GLU A 3 -39.31 -42.50 23.27
N THR A 4 -38.96 -43.17 24.38
CA THR A 4 -37.67 -43.81 24.75
C THR A 4 -36.31 -43.26 24.28
N HIS A 5 -35.52 -42.80 25.27
CA HIS A 5 -34.04 -42.81 25.24
C HIS A 5 -33.49 -44.22 25.53
N THR A 6 -32.24 -44.50 25.11
CA THR A 6 -31.50 -45.71 25.48
C THR A 6 -30.05 -45.35 25.89
N THR A 7 -29.75 -45.56 27.17
CA THR A 7 -28.40 -45.70 27.78
C THR A 7 -27.94 -47.18 27.67
N VAL A 8 -26.72 -47.65 27.99
CA VAL A 8 -25.68 -47.24 28.97
C VAL A 8 -24.30 -47.83 28.57
N GLU A 9 -23.23 -47.42 29.31
CA GLU A 9 -22.02 -48.20 29.71
C GLU A 9 -20.96 -48.58 28.65
N VAL A 10 -19.65 -48.78 28.91
CA VAL A 10 -18.75 -48.72 30.10
C VAL A 10 -17.36 -48.16 29.63
N ALA A 11 -16.31 -47.82 30.39
CA ALA A 11 -15.93 -47.80 31.82
C ALA A 11 -14.85 -46.68 32.06
N LEU A 12 -14.11 -46.70 33.18
CA LEU A 12 -12.98 -45.81 33.52
C LEU A 12 -11.81 -46.57 34.19
N GLU A 13 -10.57 -46.17 33.85
CA GLU A 13 -9.34 -46.15 34.71
C GLU A 13 -8.78 -47.50 35.27
N PRO A 14 -7.57 -47.60 35.88
CA PRO A 14 -6.65 -46.53 36.36
C PRO A 14 -5.10 -46.70 36.13
N ASP A 15 -4.32 -45.69 36.57
CA ASP A 15 -2.99 -45.78 37.26
C ASP A 15 -1.69 -46.36 36.59
N VAL A 16 -0.43 -46.03 36.94
CA VAL A 16 0.23 -44.90 37.65
C VAL A 16 1.81 -44.94 37.55
N ILE A 17 2.52 -43.81 37.81
CA ILE A 17 3.96 -43.62 38.26
C ILE A 17 5.22 -43.83 37.34
N GLN A 18 5.92 -42.69 37.12
CA GLN A 18 7.36 -42.30 37.23
C GLN A 18 8.61 -43.18 36.91
N ALA A 19 9.67 -42.45 36.48
CA ALA A 19 11.14 -42.66 36.69
C ALA A 19 11.87 -43.77 35.86
N THR A 20 13.15 -43.67 35.43
CA THR A 20 14.22 -42.64 35.56
C THR A 20 15.29 -42.76 34.44
N VAL A 21 15.94 -41.63 34.11
CA VAL A 21 17.33 -41.40 33.61
C VAL A 21 18.19 -42.58 33.08
N SER A 22 18.76 -42.41 31.88
CA SER A 22 20.18 -42.76 31.63
C SER A 22 20.84 -41.77 30.65
N GLU A 23 22.14 -41.51 30.84
CA GLU A 23 22.92 -40.53 30.10
C GLU A 23 23.60 -41.15 28.86
N ARG A 24 23.91 -40.31 27.85
CA ARG A 24 25.20 -40.42 27.16
C ARG A 24 25.62 -39.09 26.53
N SER A 25 26.83 -38.68 26.88
CA SER A 25 27.53 -37.50 26.38
C SER A 25 28.34 -37.81 25.13
N SER A 26 28.57 -36.80 24.31
CA SER A 26 29.77 -36.71 23.48
C SER A 26 30.18 -35.24 23.34
N VAL A 27 31.38 -34.92 23.83
CA VAL A 27 32.02 -33.60 23.77
C VAL A 27 33.05 -33.63 22.66
N ALA A 28 33.12 -32.57 21.86
CA ALA A 28 34.22 -32.33 20.93
C ALA A 28 34.80 -30.92 21.20
N THR A 29 36.10 -30.89 21.46
CA THR A 29 36.85 -29.76 22.02
C THR A 29 37.25 -28.73 20.96
N ILE A 30 37.31 -27.45 21.35
CA ILE A 30 38.07 -26.41 20.61
C ILE A 30 39.05 -25.78 21.63
N PRO A 31 40.37 -25.75 21.37
CA PRO A 31 41.34 -25.18 22.29
C PRO A 31 41.52 -23.66 22.11
N GLU A 32 41.74 -22.96 23.23
CA GLU A 32 42.27 -21.58 23.26
C GLU A 32 43.78 -21.58 23.61
N GLY A 33 44.47 -20.52 23.17
CA GLY A 33 45.89 -20.24 23.43
C GLY A 33 46.59 -19.72 22.16
N GLN A 34 47.38 -18.65 22.17
CA GLN A 34 47.84 -17.79 23.26
C GLN A 34 48.10 -16.35 22.76
N GLN A 35 48.31 -15.40 23.68
CA GLN A 35 48.52 -13.98 23.40
C GLN A 35 49.93 -13.66 22.88
N SER A 36 50.06 -12.59 22.08
CA SER A 36 51.17 -11.64 22.22
C SER A 36 50.70 -10.22 21.85
N SER A 37 51.48 -9.22 22.27
CA SER A 37 51.07 -7.81 22.42
C SER A 37 52.01 -6.85 21.65
N GLN A 38 51.74 -5.54 21.76
CA GLN A 38 52.44 -4.40 21.11
C GLN A 38 52.04 -4.19 19.63
N GLU A 39 51.98 -2.96 19.08
CA GLU A 39 52.30 -1.64 19.64
C GLU A 39 51.45 -0.50 19.04
N ARG A 40 51.63 0.73 19.53
CA ARG A 40 50.83 1.92 19.22
C ARG A 40 51.69 2.93 18.44
N ALA A 41 51.37 3.23 17.18
CA ALA A 41 52.01 4.31 16.44
C ALA A 41 51.03 5.07 15.52
N SER A 42 50.90 6.37 15.76
CA SER A 42 50.44 7.37 14.80
C SER A 42 51.61 7.84 13.93
N VAL A 43 51.39 8.25 12.68
CA VAL A 43 51.94 9.49 12.07
C VAL A 43 51.47 9.66 10.61
N THR A 44 51.35 10.93 10.25
CA THR A 44 50.78 11.62 9.09
C THR A 44 51.54 11.57 7.75
N ASN A 45 50.84 12.02 6.69
CA ASN A 45 51.32 12.76 5.49
C ASN A 45 51.83 12.02 4.22
N GLY A 46 51.61 12.67 3.07
CA GLY A 46 52.16 12.34 1.73
C GLY A 46 51.08 12.09 0.66
N LEU A 47 50.51 13.12 0.01
CA LEU A 47 50.94 13.86 -1.19
C LEU A 47 50.75 13.15 -2.56
N TYR A 48 50.03 13.88 -3.43
CA TYR A 48 50.03 13.90 -4.91
C TYR A 48 50.76 12.83 -5.73
N SER A 49 50.04 12.31 -6.73
CA SER A 49 50.52 12.28 -8.11
C SER A 49 49.45 12.82 -9.07
N LEU A 50 49.86 13.74 -9.94
CA LEU A 50 49.09 14.34 -11.02
C LEU A 50 49.78 13.90 -12.31
N GLU A 51 49.18 12.99 -13.09
CA GLU A 51 49.70 12.64 -14.42
C GLU A 51 48.61 12.80 -15.48
N THR A 52 48.74 13.94 -16.19
CA THR A 52 48.62 14.09 -17.64
C THR A 52 47.57 13.26 -18.38
N ALA A 53 46.53 13.96 -18.85
CA ALA A 53 45.71 13.50 -19.96
C ALA A 53 46.56 13.40 -21.25
N SER A 54 46.40 12.31 -21.99
CA SER A 54 46.69 12.27 -23.43
C SER A 54 45.46 11.78 -24.17
N SER A 55 45.16 12.43 -25.29
CA SER A 55 43.98 12.19 -26.12
C SER A 55 44.28 11.17 -27.21
N ASN A 56 43.46 10.12 -27.35
CA ASN A 56 42.87 9.75 -28.64
C ASN A 56 41.86 8.58 -28.58
N SER A 57 40.99 8.58 -29.60
CA SER A 57 40.21 7.47 -30.16
C SER A 57 39.17 6.73 -29.27
N SER A 58 37.91 6.87 -29.71
CA SER A 58 36.88 5.81 -29.78
C SER A 58 36.84 4.76 -28.67
N SER A 59 35.93 4.92 -27.71
CA SER A 59 35.44 3.82 -26.89
C SER A 59 33.91 3.83 -26.76
N SER A 60 33.30 2.76 -27.25
CA SER A 60 31.97 2.34 -26.82
C SER A 60 32.02 2.07 -25.31
N ALA A 61 31.33 2.89 -24.51
CA ALA A 61 31.33 2.74 -23.06
C ALA A 61 30.83 1.32 -22.67
N PRO A 62 31.58 0.54 -21.86
CA PRO A 62 31.18 -0.81 -21.49
C PRO A 62 29.83 -0.81 -20.74
N LEU A 63 28.95 -1.78 -21.05
CA LEU A 63 27.63 -1.89 -20.41
C LEU A 63 27.68 -2.16 -18.89
N GLY A 64 28.85 -2.44 -18.31
CA GLY A 64 29.02 -2.79 -16.88
C GLY A 64 28.87 -1.61 -15.90
N ASP A 65 29.47 -0.44 -16.19
CA ASP A 65 29.74 0.56 -15.15
C ASP A 65 28.53 1.36 -14.66
N MET A 66 27.43 1.39 -15.44
CA MET A 66 26.18 2.04 -15.04
C MET A 66 25.14 1.06 -14.46
N ALA A 67 25.21 -0.23 -14.82
CA ALA A 67 24.32 -1.26 -14.28
C ALA A 67 24.61 -1.53 -12.79
N GLY A 68 25.90 -1.49 -12.40
CA GLY A 68 26.31 -1.56 -10.99
C GLY A 68 26.09 -0.28 -10.17
N ALA A 69 25.78 0.85 -10.81
CA ALA A 69 25.69 2.14 -10.13
C ALA A 69 24.41 2.25 -9.29
N LYS A 70 24.46 1.86 -8.02
CA LYS A 70 23.53 2.29 -6.93
C LYS A 70 22.09 1.76 -6.93
N ALA A 71 21.78 0.60 -7.52
CA ALA A 71 20.50 -0.07 -7.23
C ALA A 71 20.38 -0.50 -5.74
N GLY A 72 21.49 -0.88 -5.10
CA GLY A 72 21.51 -1.45 -3.73
C GLY A 72 22.02 -0.55 -2.59
N GLN A 73 22.48 0.68 -2.81
CA GLN A 73 23.18 1.46 -1.76
C GLN A 73 22.29 2.03 -0.64
N HIS A 74 20.98 2.15 -0.83
CA HIS A 74 20.09 2.85 0.11
C HIS A 74 19.53 2.02 1.26
N TYR A 75 19.65 0.68 1.20
CA TYR A 75 19.06 -0.23 2.18
C TYR A 75 20.09 -1.28 2.64
N GLN A 76 20.73 -1.05 3.79
CA GLN A 76 21.60 -2.04 4.43
C GLN A 76 20.84 -2.67 5.62
N PRO A 77 19.96 -3.68 5.44
CA PRO A 77 19.09 -4.21 6.51
C PRO A 77 19.84 -4.81 7.71
N LYS A 78 21.13 -5.14 7.53
CA LYS A 78 22.06 -5.56 8.58
C LYS A 78 22.57 -4.41 9.46
N LYS A 79 22.64 -3.17 8.94
CA LYS A 79 23.20 -2.01 9.63
C LYS A 79 22.17 -0.93 9.98
N ASP A 80 21.16 -0.74 9.14
CA ASP A 80 20.14 0.29 9.33
C ASP A 80 18.92 -0.25 10.08
N ILE A 81 18.32 0.58 10.95
CA ILE A 81 16.96 0.35 11.43
C ILE A 81 16.00 0.61 10.26
N LEU A 82 15.09 -0.34 10.01
CA LEU A 82 14.02 -0.26 9.01
C LEU A 82 12.67 -0.07 9.72
N THR A 83 11.80 0.77 9.17
CA THR A 83 10.45 1.03 9.69
C THR A 83 9.41 0.13 9.02
N ARG A 84 8.36 -0.27 9.74
CA ARG A 84 7.36 -1.22 9.24
C ARG A 84 6.72 -0.82 7.90
N ILE A 85 6.48 0.46 7.64
CA ILE A 85 5.99 0.98 6.35
C ILE A 85 6.83 0.52 5.14
N GLU A 86 8.14 0.33 5.29
CA GLU A 86 9.06 -0.14 4.23
C GLU A 86 8.98 -1.67 4.03
N CYS A 87 8.46 -2.38 5.03
CA CYS A 87 8.55 -3.83 5.20
C CYS A 87 7.17 -4.53 5.20
N ILE A 88 6.08 -3.76 5.10
CA ILE A 88 4.74 -4.21 5.47
C ILE A 88 4.18 -5.24 4.49
N THR A 89 3.78 -6.40 5.02
CA THR A 89 3.18 -7.47 4.20
C THR A 89 1.75 -7.17 3.77
N ASP A 90 1.31 -7.80 2.68
CA ASP A 90 -0.08 -7.76 2.18
C ASP A 90 -1.13 -8.14 3.24
N PHE A 91 -0.75 -8.92 4.26
CA PHE A 91 -1.62 -9.31 5.36
C PHE A 91 -1.66 -8.25 6.45
N GLN A 92 -0.50 -7.80 6.95
CA GLN A 92 -0.42 -6.79 8.00
C GLN A 92 -1.12 -5.48 7.60
N MET A 93 -0.90 -5.00 6.36
CA MET A 93 -1.56 -3.78 5.87
C MET A 93 -3.08 -3.93 5.81
N LYS A 94 -3.62 -5.12 5.53
CA LYS A 94 -5.07 -5.36 5.63
C LYS A 94 -5.54 -5.24 7.07
N VAL A 95 -4.87 -5.93 8.01
CA VAL A 95 -5.26 -5.91 9.42
C VAL A 95 -5.33 -4.48 9.96
N ILE A 96 -4.36 -3.63 9.62
CA ILE A 96 -4.32 -2.24 10.08
C ILE A 96 -5.38 -1.37 9.40
N LEU A 97 -5.61 -1.53 8.10
CA LEU A 97 -6.68 -0.81 7.41
C LEU A 97 -8.06 -1.24 7.93
N THR A 98 -8.29 -2.53 8.18
CA THR A 98 -9.50 -3.04 8.84
C THR A 98 -9.62 -2.50 10.27
N LEU A 99 -8.53 -2.40 11.03
CA LEU A 99 -8.52 -1.84 12.38
C LEU A 99 -8.96 -0.36 12.39
N ILE A 100 -8.45 0.43 11.42
CA ILE A 100 -8.85 1.82 11.21
C ILE A 100 -10.33 1.89 10.80
N ASP A 101 -10.74 1.13 9.77
CA ASP A 101 -12.13 1.12 9.28
C ASP A 101 -13.13 0.70 10.40
N THR A 102 -12.78 -0.29 11.25
CA THR A 102 -13.59 -0.70 12.41
C THR A 102 -13.65 0.39 13.48
N GLY A 103 -12.53 1.04 13.80
CA GLY A 103 -12.50 2.17 14.73
C GLY A 103 -13.36 3.35 14.27
N GLN A 104 -13.39 3.60 12.96
CA GLN A 104 -14.25 4.62 12.34
C GLN A 104 -15.74 4.29 12.49
N ILE A 105 -16.13 3.02 12.25
CA ILE A 105 -17.51 2.56 12.41
C ILE A 105 -17.94 2.62 13.89
N ALA A 106 -17.08 2.17 14.82
CA ALA A 106 -17.37 2.22 16.25
C ALA A 106 -17.58 3.66 16.74
N ALA A 107 -16.70 4.58 16.35
CA ALA A 107 -16.81 6.00 16.68
C ALA A 107 -18.08 6.66 16.10
N LEU A 108 -18.49 6.29 14.88
CA LEU A 108 -19.73 6.76 14.28
C LEU A 108 -20.98 6.24 15.02
N VAL A 109 -20.98 4.97 15.42
CA VAL A 109 -22.08 4.39 16.22
C VAL A 109 -22.18 5.06 17.59
N ILE A 110 -21.04 5.34 18.24
CA ILE A 110 -20.99 6.10 19.50
C ILE A 110 -21.52 7.52 19.27
N LEU A 111 -21.13 8.21 18.20
CA LEU A 111 -21.67 9.55 17.92
C LEU A 111 -23.19 9.53 17.73
N ILE A 112 -23.72 8.56 16.97
CA ILE A 112 -25.16 8.43 16.78
C ILE A 112 -25.87 8.18 18.12
N SER A 113 -25.31 7.38 19.03
CA SER A 113 -25.91 7.16 20.35
C SER A 113 -25.80 8.39 21.27
N GLU A 114 -24.68 9.13 21.24
CA GLU A 114 -24.49 10.42 21.92
C GLU A 114 -25.55 11.44 21.45
N LEU A 115 -25.80 11.53 20.14
CA LEU A 115 -26.80 12.42 19.55
C LEU A 115 -28.25 12.00 19.84
N VAL A 116 -28.58 10.71 19.75
CA VAL A 116 -29.91 10.19 20.11
C VAL A 116 -30.21 10.46 21.59
N TYR A 117 -29.21 10.29 22.46
CA TYR A 117 -29.32 10.61 23.89
C TYR A 117 -29.60 12.11 24.12
N LEU A 118 -28.86 13.00 23.46
CA LEU A 118 -29.10 14.45 23.53
C LEU A 118 -30.53 14.82 23.08
N VAL A 119 -30.98 14.32 21.94
CA VAL A 119 -32.29 14.68 21.38
C VAL A 119 -33.46 14.21 22.27
N HIS A 120 -33.36 13.02 22.87
CA HIS A 120 -34.49 12.41 23.60
C HIS A 120 -34.44 12.58 25.12
N LYS A 121 -33.29 12.95 25.71
CA LYS A 121 -33.10 12.99 27.18
C LYS A 121 -32.44 14.25 27.73
N ALA A 122 -32.15 15.28 26.91
CA ALA A 122 -31.55 16.52 27.39
C ALA A 122 -32.34 17.22 28.51
N ASP A 123 -33.67 17.12 28.47
CA ASP A 123 -34.56 17.83 29.40
C ASP A 123 -34.80 17.03 30.71
N GLU A 124 -34.32 15.78 30.82
CA GLU A 124 -34.44 14.91 32.01
C GLU A 124 -33.21 14.92 32.94
N ILE A 125 -32.19 15.75 32.68
CA ILE A 125 -30.89 15.68 33.39
C ILE A 125 -30.97 16.34 34.78
N ASN A 126 -31.67 15.68 35.70
CA ASN A 126 -31.47 15.88 37.13
C ASN A 126 -30.04 15.44 37.50
N PHE A 127 -29.26 16.37 38.05
CA PHE A 127 -27.86 16.17 38.46
C PHE A 127 -27.66 15.06 39.51
N GLY A 128 -28.74 14.53 40.12
CA GLY A 128 -28.66 13.60 41.26
C GLY A 128 -28.52 12.10 40.98
N HIS A 129 -28.98 11.55 39.84
CA HIS A 129 -29.32 10.10 39.80
C HIS A 129 -29.00 9.26 38.55
N ARG A 130 -28.32 9.76 37.50
CA ARG A 130 -27.99 8.94 36.31
C ARG A 130 -26.53 9.08 35.84
N LEU A 131 -25.60 8.51 36.61
CA LEU A 131 -24.14 8.43 36.37
C LEU A 131 -23.71 7.51 35.20
N ILE A 132 -24.65 7.19 34.29
CA ILE A 132 -24.46 6.16 33.26
C ILE A 132 -23.51 6.64 32.13
N PRO A 133 -23.62 7.86 31.57
CA PRO A 133 -22.70 8.34 30.54
C PRO A 133 -21.25 8.45 31.01
N GLU A 134 -21.02 8.98 32.22
CA GLU A 134 -19.69 9.15 32.81
C GLU A 134 -19.02 7.79 33.06
N LEU A 135 -19.80 6.79 33.49
CA LEU A 135 -19.32 5.42 33.67
C LEU A 135 -18.86 4.81 32.34
N TYR A 136 -19.62 4.99 31.24
CA TYR A 136 -19.19 4.56 29.91
C TYR A 136 -17.92 5.29 29.44
N ASN A 137 -17.82 6.60 29.68
CA ASN A 137 -16.63 7.40 29.35
C ASN A 137 -15.38 6.90 30.09
N VAL A 138 -15.48 6.60 31.39
CA VAL A 138 -14.36 6.07 32.18
C VAL A 138 -13.96 4.67 31.74
N ILE A 139 -14.92 3.76 31.52
CA ILE A 139 -14.63 2.38 31.09
C ILE A 139 -13.95 2.37 29.71
N ILE A 140 -14.57 3.01 28.71
CA ILE A 140 -14.07 2.97 27.32
C ILE A 140 -12.82 3.84 27.16
N GLY A 141 -12.75 4.98 27.87
CA GLY A 141 -11.54 5.79 27.99
C GLY A 141 -10.38 5.02 28.62
N GLY A 142 -10.63 4.25 29.69
CA GLY A 142 -9.64 3.38 30.34
C GLY A 142 -9.10 2.29 29.41
N ILE A 143 -9.97 1.65 28.63
CA ILE A 143 -9.56 0.69 27.58
C ILE A 143 -8.67 1.38 26.54
N CYS A 144 -9.04 2.60 26.10
CA CYS A 144 -8.24 3.38 25.16
C CYS A 144 -6.85 3.72 25.72
N LEU A 145 -6.77 4.19 26.97
CA LEU A 145 -5.52 4.51 27.66
C LEU A 145 -4.64 3.25 27.81
N GLY A 146 -5.21 2.13 28.23
CA GLY A 146 -4.49 0.86 28.35
C GLY A 146 -3.89 0.39 27.02
N ALA A 147 -4.65 0.50 25.92
CA ALA A 147 -4.17 0.17 24.58
C ALA A 147 -3.03 1.11 24.11
N GLN A 148 -3.11 2.40 24.41
CA GLN A 148 -2.08 3.38 24.08
C GLN A 148 -0.78 3.14 24.88
N LEU A 149 -0.89 2.86 26.19
CA LEU A 149 0.25 2.52 27.04
C LEU A 149 0.93 1.22 26.60
N ALA A 150 0.16 0.18 26.28
CA ALA A 150 0.68 -1.07 25.71
C ALA A 150 1.43 -0.83 24.39
N MET A 151 0.89 0.03 23.52
CA MET A 151 1.55 0.41 22.26
C MET A 151 2.85 1.19 22.50
N LEU A 152 2.90 2.08 23.49
CA LEU A 152 4.10 2.82 23.85
C LEU A 152 5.20 1.87 24.36
N CYS A 153 4.87 0.97 25.28
CA CYS A 153 5.79 -0.06 25.76
C CYS A 153 6.33 -0.91 24.61
N TRP A 154 5.46 -1.36 23.69
CA TRP A 154 5.86 -2.17 22.54
C TRP A 154 6.81 -1.41 21.59
N VAL A 155 6.55 -0.12 21.35
CA VAL A 155 7.41 0.69 20.48
C VAL A 155 8.80 0.90 21.11
N LEU A 156 8.87 1.20 22.41
CA LEU A 156 10.11 1.39 23.13
C LEU A 156 10.93 0.09 23.17
N GLU A 157 10.28 -1.04 23.45
CA GLU A 157 10.90 -2.37 23.39
C GLU A 157 11.51 -2.67 22.01
N ARG A 158 10.76 -2.38 20.93
CA ARG A 158 11.24 -2.58 19.54
C ARG A 158 12.43 -1.68 19.21
N ILE A 159 12.47 -0.45 19.74
CA ILE A 159 13.61 0.46 19.58
C ILE A 159 14.83 -0.06 20.34
N ILE A 160 14.69 -0.41 21.62
CA ILE A 160 15.75 -0.96 22.47
C ILE A 160 16.35 -2.23 21.84
N ARG A 161 15.50 -3.20 21.47
CA ARG A 161 15.94 -4.44 20.79
C ARG A 161 16.67 -4.19 19.47
N SER A 162 16.31 -3.13 18.74
CA SER A 162 16.98 -2.78 17.47
C SER A 162 18.36 -2.17 17.71
N MET A 163 18.48 -1.28 18.70
CA MET A 163 19.76 -0.65 19.06
C MET A 163 20.72 -1.65 19.72
N ALA A 164 20.21 -2.58 20.54
CA ALA A 164 21.00 -3.66 21.13
C ALA A 164 21.64 -4.61 20.10
N MET A 165 21.12 -4.65 18.86
CA MET A 165 21.72 -5.38 17.73
C MET A 165 22.67 -4.51 16.88
N GLY A 166 23.11 -3.35 17.40
CA GLY A 166 24.04 -2.45 16.71
C GLY A 166 23.46 -1.73 15.49
N LYS A 167 22.14 -1.75 15.29
CA LYS A 167 21.51 -1.08 14.14
C LYS A 167 21.40 0.43 14.37
N VAL A 168 21.67 1.21 13.33
CA VAL A 168 21.74 2.67 13.37
C VAL A 168 20.50 3.31 12.74
N TRP A 169 20.02 4.39 13.35
CA TRP A 169 18.94 5.22 12.81
C TRP A 169 19.42 6.12 11.65
N ARG A 170 18.71 6.07 10.52
CA ARG A 170 18.82 7.10 9.46
C ARG A 170 17.92 8.29 9.80
N HIS A 171 18.36 9.49 9.42
CA HIS A 171 17.71 10.78 9.73
C HIS A 171 16.19 10.80 9.51
N ARG A 172 15.75 10.50 8.27
CA ARG A 172 14.33 10.41 7.90
C ARG A 172 13.53 9.46 8.81
N ARG A 173 14.03 8.23 9.01
CA ARG A 173 13.37 7.20 9.81
C ARG A 173 13.29 7.59 11.30
N LYS A 174 14.35 8.19 11.84
CA LYS A 174 14.40 8.70 13.21
C LYS A 174 13.33 9.76 13.44
N ARG A 175 13.23 10.75 12.55
CA ARG A 175 12.21 11.81 12.63
C ARG A 175 10.79 11.27 12.47
N GLY A 176 10.59 10.37 11.50
CA GLY A 176 9.32 9.65 11.30
C GLY A 176 8.82 8.97 12.57
N ASN A 177 9.71 8.24 13.24
CA ASN A 177 9.42 7.55 14.49
C ASN A 177 9.20 8.51 15.68
N ILE A 178 9.97 9.59 15.79
CA ILE A 178 9.80 10.60 16.84
C ILE A 178 8.42 11.27 16.77
N LEU A 179 7.93 11.68 15.59
CA LEU A 179 6.64 12.38 15.52
C LEU A 179 5.45 11.48 15.91
N VAL A 180 5.45 10.19 15.55
CA VAL A 180 4.37 9.28 15.97
C VAL A 180 4.45 8.89 17.45
N ILE A 181 5.65 8.87 18.04
CA ILE A 181 5.80 8.66 19.49
C ILE A 181 5.32 9.90 20.24
N LEU A 182 5.63 11.09 19.76
CA LEU A 182 5.13 12.34 20.34
C LEU A 182 3.60 12.43 20.23
N GLU A 183 3.02 12.05 19.08
CA GLU A 183 1.57 11.95 18.90
C GLU A 183 0.94 10.95 19.88
N LEU A 184 1.57 9.78 20.09
CA LEU A 184 1.10 8.78 21.06
C LEU A 184 1.19 9.28 22.51
N ILE A 185 2.27 9.97 22.91
CA ILE A 185 2.42 10.55 24.26
C ILE A 185 1.36 11.63 24.50
N VAL A 186 1.15 12.53 23.54
CA VAL A 186 0.11 13.57 23.63
C VAL A 186 -1.28 12.94 23.69
N MET A 187 -1.54 11.86 22.94
CA MET A 187 -2.80 11.12 23.03
C MET A 187 -3.00 10.41 24.39
N ILE A 188 -1.93 9.92 25.02
CA ILE A 188 -1.98 9.37 26.38
C ILE A 188 -2.37 10.47 27.39
N LEU A 189 -1.75 11.64 27.32
CA LEU A 189 -2.10 12.79 28.16
C LEU A 189 -3.55 13.23 27.94
N ASN A 190 -4.01 13.27 26.67
CA ASN A 190 -5.40 13.53 26.31
C ASN A 190 -6.37 12.52 26.94
N SER A 191 -6.03 11.23 26.91
CA SER A 191 -6.83 10.16 27.52
C SER A 191 -6.94 10.31 29.04
N VAL A 192 -5.84 10.65 29.72
CA VAL A 192 -5.85 10.93 31.18
C VAL A 192 -6.73 12.15 31.48
N ALA A 193 -6.58 13.23 30.72
CA ALA A 193 -7.38 14.45 30.85
C ALA A 193 -8.86 14.25 30.50
N PHE A 194 -9.21 13.22 29.71
CA PHE A 194 -10.59 12.81 29.43
C PHE A 194 -11.18 11.93 30.54
N ILE A 195 -10.43 10.95 31.04
CA ILE A 195 -10.91 10.02 32.09
C ILE A 195 -11.09 10.75 33.43
N PHE A 196 -10.15 11.61 33.81
CA PHE A 196 -10.12 12.27 35.12
C PHE A 196 -11.42 13.02 35.48
N PRO A 197 -11.95 13.97 34.68
CA PRO A 197 -13.16 14.71 35.05
C PRO A 197 -14.41 13.82 35.05
N ASN A 198 -14.49 12.82 34.18
CA ASN A 198 -15.58 11.85 34.18
C ASN A 198 -15.53 10.98 35.47
N ALA A 199 -14.36 10.50 35.88
CA ALA A 199 -14.18 9.74 37.11
C ALA A 199 -14.42 10.58 38.38
N TYR A 200 -14.02 11.86 38.36
CA TYR A 200 -14.26 12.81 39.44
C TYR A 200 -15.77 13.00 39.70
N LEU A 201 -16.58 13.13 38.64
CA LEU A 201 -18.04 13.22 38.74
C LEU A 201 -18.72 11.91 39.19
N LEU A 202 -18.08 10.74 38.97
CA LEU A 202 -18.57 9.47 39.53
C LEU A 202 -18.28 9.36 41.04
N GLY A 203 -17.12 9.84 41.49
CA GLY A 203 -16.67 9.69 42.88
C GLY A 203 -17.21 10.76 43.84
N CYS A 204 -17.48 11.97 43.37
CA CYS A 204 -18.01 13.05 44.19
C CYS A 204 -19.54 13.18 44.03
N HIS A 205 -20.30 12.86 45.08
CA HIS A 205 -21.75 13.18 45.18
C HIS A 205 -22.07 14.69 45.26
N CYS A 206 -21.11 15.56 44.89
CA CYS A 206 -21.22 17.00 45.00
C CYS A 206 -21.75 17.59 43.69
N CYS A 207 -22.79 18.42 43.77
CA CYS A 207 -23.50 19.01 42.62
C CYS A 207 -22.74 20.18 41.98
N ASN A 208 -21.46 19.98 41.63
CA ASN A 208 -20.64 21.06 41.08
C ASN A 208 -19.80 20.62 39.87
N GLY A 209 -20.43 20.63 38.70
CA GLY A 209 -19.78 20.48 37.40
C GLY A 209 -18.82 21.62 37.03
N TYR A 210 -18.68 22.64 37.88
CA TYR A 210 -17.82 23.81 37.71
C TYR A 210 -16.59 23.80 38.64
N HIS A 211 -16.26 22.67 39.27
CA HIS A 211 -15.03 22.55 40.05
C HIS A 211 -13.79 22.83 39.18
N HIS A 212 -12.83 23.62 39.67
CA HIS A 212 -11.67 24.08 38.88
C HIS A 212 -10.88 22.95 38.20
N ALA A 213 -10.87 21.74 38.80
CA ALA A 213 -10.21 20.57 38.20
C ALA A 213 -10.85 20.08 36.88
N ILE A 214 -12.14 20.36 36.65
CA ILE A 214 -12.84 20.10 35.38
C ILE A 214 -12.40 21.14 34.33
N GLY A 215 -12.27 22.41 34.71
CA GLY A 215 -11.73 23.47 33.84
C GLY A 215 -10.29 23.20 33.40
N TRP A 216 -9.40 22.86 34.33
CA TRP A 216 -8.00 22.57 34.03
C TRP A 216 -7.77 21.24 33.28
N SER A 217 -8.63 20.22 33.47
CA SER A 217 -8.57 19.01 32.64
C SER A 217 -9.08 19.26 31.22
N ALA A 218 -10.09 20.12 31.04
CA ALA A 218 -10.50 20.57 29.72
C ALA A 218 -9.42 21.39 29.00
N PHE A 219 -8.72 22.30 29.71
CA PHE A 219 -7.53 22.99 29.20
C PHE A 219 -6.50 21.98 28.65
N ALA A 220 -6.04 21.04 29.50
CA ALA A 220 -5.06 20.04 29.11
C ALA A 220 -5.51 19.19 27.89
N ARG A 221 -6.80 18.83 27.83
CA ARG A 221 -7.40 18.11 26.70
C ARG A 221 -7.35 18.94 25.40
N TRP A 222 -7.72 20.22 25.44
CA TRP A 222 -7.66 21.10 24.27
C TRP A 222 -6.22 21.40 23.82
N SER A 223 -5.28 21.61 24.74
CA SER A 223 -3.84 21.73 24.44
C SER A 223 -3.29 20.48 23.75
N CYS A 224 -3.74 19.29 24.17
CA CYS A 224 -3.40 18.04 23.49
C CYS A 224 -3.96 17.99 22.07
N TRP A 225 -5.22 18.40 21.84
CA TRP A 225 -5.79 18.46 20.49
C TRP A 225 -5.09 19.47 19.58
N ASN A 226 -4.80 20.68 20.06
CA ASN A 226 -3.99 21.69 19.35
C ASN A 226 -2.63 21.10 18.91
N THR A 227 -1.96 20.39 19.83
CA THR A 227 -0.69 19.71 19.55
C THR A 227 -0.85 18.56 18.54
N ILE A 228 -1.91 17.75 18.63
CA ILE A 228 -2.20 16.71 17.63
C ILE A 228 -2.44 17.32 16.24
N PHE A 229 -3.17 18.42 16.13
CA PHE A 229 -3.42 19.10 14.85
C PHE A 229 -2.11 19.64 14.22
N LEU A 230 -1.22 20.20 15.04
CA LEU A 230 0.13 20.59 14.63
C LEU A 230 0.90 19.37 14.08
N LEU A 231 0.96 18.26 14.81
CA LEU A 231 1.67 17.05 14.39
C LEU A 231 1.09 16.43 13.11
N VAL A 232 -0.23 16.45 12.95
CA VAL A 232 -0.92 16.01 11.72
C VAL A 232 -0.55 16.89 10.52
N CYS A 233 -0.50 18.22 10.71
CA CYS A 233 -0.07 19.14 9.64
C CYS A 233 1.44 19.01 9.33
N MET A 234 2.28 18.80 10.34
CA MET A 234 3.70 18.55 10.15
C MET A 234 3.96 17.25 9.39
N THR A 235 3.27 16.16 9.74
CA THR A 235 3.43 14.85 9.07
C THR A 235 2.88 14.84 7.65
N ALA A 236 1.86 15.64 7.34
CA ALA A 236 1.41 15.86 5.96
C ALA A 236 2.41 16.66 5.14
N HIS A 237 2.87 17.81 5.66
CA HIS A 237 3.90 18.62 5.01
C HIS A 237 5.18 17.82 4.74
N ASN A 238 5.61 16.99 5.70
CA ASN A 238 6.83 16.19 5.62
C ASN A 238 6.82 15.11 4.53
N ALA A 239 5.65 14.66 4.08
CA ALA A 239 5.53 13.70 2.99
C ALA A 239 5.68 14.33 1.59
N ASN A 240 5.66 15.65 1.49
CA ASN A 240 5.78 16.36 0.22
C ASN A 240 7.25 16.36 -0.29
N PRO A 241 7.47 16.35 -1.61
CA PRO A 241 8.79 16.56 -2.20
C PRO A 241 9.43 17.86 -1.74
N TYR A 242 10.76 17.84 -1.56
CA TYR A 242 11.55 19.00 -1.17
C TYR A 242 12.62 19.28 -2.23
N ASP A 243 12.38 20.28 -3.06
CA ASP A 243 13.28 20.74 -4.14
C ASP A 243 14.27 21.83 -3.68
N GLY A 244 14.35 22.11 -2.37
CA GLY A 244 15.29 23.11 -1.84
C GLY A 244 16.76 22.70 -2.08
N PRO A 245 17.69 23.67 -2.16
CA PRO A 245 19.08 23.39 -2.50
C PRO A 245 19.68 22.34 -1.56
N VAL A 246 20.49 21.45 -2.15
CA VAL A 246 21.09 20.27 -1.49
C VAL A 246 22.24 20.69 -0.55
N HIS A 247 21.94 21.60 0.37
CA HIS A 247 22.89 22.24 1.29
C HIS A 247 22.95 21.58 2.67
N LEU A 248 22.08 20.61 2.96
CA LEU A 248 22.26 19.68 4.08
C LEU A 248 23.50 18.78 3.93
N SER A 249 24.15 18.81 2.76
CA SER A 249 25.50 18.27 2.53
C SER A 249 26.60 19.07 3.23
N ARG A 250 26.50 20.41 3.32
CA ARG A 250 27.62 21.28 3.74
C ARG A 250 27.91 21.25 5.24
N LEU A 251 26.98 20.79 6.07
CA LEU A 251 27.16 20.64 7.53
C LEU A 251 27.60 19.23 7.97
N SER A 252 27.77 18.28 7.03
CA SER A 252 28.26 16.94 7.32
C SER A 252 29.51 16.65 6.51
N ARG A 253 30.65 16.43 7.18
CA ARG A 253 31.92 16.05 6.53
C ARG A 253 31.85 14.73 5.73
N ASN A 254 30.77 13.95 5.89
CA ASN A 254 30.48 12.71 5.15
C ASN A 254 29.20 12.87 4.32
N ALA A 255 29.14 13.89 3.46
CA ALA A 255 27.97 14.17 2.63
C ALA A 255 27.70 13.06 1.60
N LEU A 256 26.63 12.28 1.82
CA LEU A 256 26.06 11.41 0.79
C LEU A 256 25.56 12.26 -0.39
N PRO A 257 25.64 11.76 -1.63
CA PRO A 257 25.23 12.49 -2.82
C PRO A 257 23.73 12.87 -2.78
N PRO A 258 23.31 13.91 -3.53
CA PRO A 258 21.91 14.30 -3.66
C PRO A 258 20.98 13.11 -3.88
N ARG A 259 19.95 13.01 -3.05
CA ARG A 259 18.91 12.00 -3.14
C ARG A 259 17.84 12.44 -4.13
N SER A 260 17.49 11.60 -5.10
CA SER A 260 16.35 11.85 -6.00
C SER A 260 15.00 11.82 -5.27
N ASP A 261 14.92 11.18 -4.10
CA ASP A 261 13.72 11.04 -3.28
C ASP A 261 13.63 12.06 -2.13
N GLY A 262 14.12 13.28 -2.33
CA GLY A 262 14.12 14.36 -1.32
C GLY A 262 12.72 14.79 -0.89
N VAL A 263 12.44 14.78 0.42
CA VAL A 263 11.15 15.16 1.01
C VAL A 263 11.34 16.06 2.25
N TYR A 264 10.31 16.79 2.65
CA TYR A 264 10.40 17.74 3.78
C TYR A 264 10.79 17.08 5.12
N TRP A 265 10.61 15.76 5.28
CA TRP A 265 11.22 15.00 6.40
C TRP A 265 12.73 15.22 6.56
N ASP A 266 13.45 15.50 5.48
CA ASP A 266 14.89 15.71 5.49
C ASP A 266 15.28 17.19 5.73
N ALA A 267 14.36 18.15 5.52
CA ALA A 267 14.61 19.59 5.65
C ALA A 267 14.88 20.06 7.11
N PRO A 268 15.44 21.25 7.35
CA PRO A 268 15.58 21.80 8.71
C PRO A 268 14.21 22.00 9.40
N LEU A 269 14.12 21.83 10.73
CA LEU A 269 12.86 22.00 11.47
C LEU A 269 12.24 23.40 11.33
N ALA A 270 13.04 24.40 10.95
CA ALA A 270 12.60 25.77 10.68
C ALA A 270 11.45 25.87 9.65
N VAL A 271 11.31 24.90 8.72
CA VAL A 271 10.18 24.84 7.77
C VAL A 271 8.79 24.65 8.42
N HIS A 272 8.76 24.40 9.73
CA HIS A 272 7.54 24.30 10.52
C HIS A 272 7.26 25.53 11.40
N ILE A 273 8.12 26.54 11.44
CA ILE A 273 7.92 27.76 12.26
C ILE A 273 6.53 28.39 12.07
N PRO A 274 6.01 28.60 10.84
CA PRO A 274 4.67 29.17 10.66
C PRO A 274 3.54 28.34 11.30
N LYS A 275 3.72 27.01 11.39
CA LYS A 275 2.76 26.09 12.00
C LYS A 275 2.84 26.17 13.53
N LEU A 276 4.04 26.39 14.07
CA LEU A 276 4.26 26.64 15.50
C LEU A 276 3.67 28.00 15.91
N CYS A 277 3.80 29.04 15.09
CA CYS A 277 3.14 30.34 15.35
C CYS A 277 1.61 30.19 15.46
N LEU A 278 0.99 29.42 14.56
CA LEU A 278 -0.44 29.11 14.64
C LEU A 278 -0.80 28.33 15.92
N TRP A 279 0.02 27.35 16.31
CA TRP A 279 -0.15 26.60 17.56
C TRP A 279 -0.06 27.51 18.80
N ILE A 280 0.90 28.46 18.84
CA ILE A 280 1.05 29.42 19.96
C ILE A 280 -0.19 30.31 20.08
N ILE A 281 -0.72 30.82 18.95
CA ILE A 281 -1.94 31.64 18.94
C ILE A 281 -3.13 30.83 19.47
N PHE A 282 -3.30 29.60 18.99
CA PHE A 282 -4.40 28.73 19.44
C PHE A 282 -4.26 28.34 20.93
N GLU A 283 -3.04 28.08 21.40
CA GLU A 283 -2.75 27.75 22.79
C GLU A 283 -3.07 28.92 23.74
N ALA A 284 -2.70 30.15 23.35
CA ALA A 284 -3.05 31.35 24.09
C ALA A 284 -4.59 31.53 24.18
N MET A 285 -5.32 31.22 23.10
CA MET A 285 -6.78 31.25 23.10
C MET A 285 -7.36 30.19 24.04
N ILE A 286 -6.90 28.93 23.96
CA ILE A 286 -7.31 27.83 24.86
C ILE A 286 -7.08 28.23 26.33
N GLY A 287 -5.93 28.83 26.63
CA GLY A 287 -5.60 29.35 27.96
C GLY A 287 -6.55 30.46 28.43
N MET A 288 -6.90 31.41 27.56
CA MET A 288 -7.87 32.48 27.90
C MET A 288 -9.27 31.91 28.20
N VAL A 289 -9.77 30.96 27.40
CA VAL A 289 -11.09 30.34 27.66
C VAL A 289 -11.08 29.59 28.99
N ALA A 290 -10.05 28.77 29.23
CA ALA A 290 -9.90 28.03 30.47
C ALA A 290 -9.81 28.95 31.69
N PHE A 291 -9.05 30.04 31.60
CA PHE A 291 -8.93 31.03 32.67
C PHE A 291 -10.25 31.73 32.96
N ASN A 292 -10.90 32.28 31.92
CA ASN A 292 -12.17 33.01 32.06
C ASN A 292 -13.27 32.14 32.69
N ARG A 293 -13.35 30.85 32.33
CA ARG A 293 -14.33 29.92 32.89
C ARG A 293 -13.97 29.41 34.29
N THR A 294 -12.67 29.33 34.62
CA THR A 294 -12.20 28.87 35.94
C THR A 294 -12.32 29.95 37.01
N TYR A 295 -12.26 31.24 36.63
CA TYR A 295 -12.22 32.39 37.54
C TYR A 295 -13.29 33.47 37.29
N GLY A 296 -14.23 33.24 36.37
CA GLY A 296 -15.34 34.15 36.08
C GLY A 296 -16.47 34.14 37.13
N GLU A 297 -17.54 34.89 36.86
CA GLU A 297 -18.64 35.16 37.81
C GLU A 297 -19.41 33.90 38.29
N PHE A 298 -19.26 32.76 37.62
CA PHE A 298 -19.78 31.45 38.04
C PHE A 298 -18.79 30.66 38.91
N ALA A 299 -18.00 31.35 39.74
CA ALA A 299 -17.16 30.72 40.74
C ALA A 299 -17.99 29.80 41.66
N PRO A 300 -17.48 28.61 42.04
CA PRO A 300 -18.29 27.58 42.67
C PRO A 300 -18.88 28.05 44.00
N ALA A 301 -20.21 28.03 44.10
CA ALA A 301 -20.90 28.17 45.38
C ALA A 301 -20.34 27.14 46.39
N GLY A 302 -20.05 27.62 47.60
CA GLY A 302 -19.39 26.82 48.63
C GLY A 302 -20.15 25.53 48.98
N PRO A 303 -19.47 24.52 49.57
CA PRO A 303 -20.04 23.19 49.80
C PRO A 303 -21.34 23.18 50.62
N SER A 304 -21.60 24.22 51.41
CA SER A 304 -22.85 24.43 52.16
C SER A 304 -24.09 24.65 51.28
N LEU A 305 -23.97 25.17 50.06
CA LEU A 305 -25.11 25.42 49.17
C LEU A 305 -25.59 24.16 48.41
N CYS A 306 -24.75 23.13 48.36
CA CYS A 306 -25.00 21.89 47.61
C CYS A 306 -26.25 21.12 48.09
N GLY A 307 -26.57 21.19 49.40
CA GLY A 307 -27.73 20.52 49.97
C GLY A 307 -29.09 21.16 49.60
N GLN A 308 -29.08 22.41 49.14
CA GLN A 308 -30.30 23.13 48.72
C GLN A 308 -30.55 23.01 47.20
N LEU A 309 -29.48 23.01 46.39
CA LEU A 309 -29.57 22.90 44.93
C LEU A 309 -30.02 21.53 44.42
N LEU A 310 -29.91 20.46 45.22
CA LEU A 310 -30.44 19.13 44.90
C LEU A 310 -31.98 19.07 44.72
N LYS A 311 -32.71 20.13 45.12
CA LYS A 311 -34.19 20.18 45.06
C LYS A 311 -34.78 20.94 43.87
N PHE A 312 -33.95 21.66 43.10
CA PHE A 312 -34.43 22.48 41.99
C PHE A 312 -33.65 22.15 40.72
N PRO A 313 -34.31 21.94 39.57
CA PRO A 313 -33.61 21.78 38.31
C PRO A 313 -32.89 23.10 37.98
N ILE A 314 -31.60 23.01 37.62
CA ILE A 314 -30.85 24.16 37.09
C ILE A 314 -31.42 24.46 35.70
N GLN A 315 -32.31 25.44 35.61
CA GLN A 315 -33.04 25.75 34.38
C GLN A 315 -32.25 26.62 33.39
N ASP A 316 -31.32 27.45 33.88
CA ASP A 316 -30.46 28.28 33.04
C ASP A 316 -29.00 27.82 33.10
N CYS A 317 -28.58 27.08 32.07
CA CYS A 317 -27.17 26.86 31.73
C CYS A 317 -26.82 27.66 30.46
N SER A 318 -27.14 28.96 30.42
CA SER A 318 -26.79 29.81 29.28
C SER A 318 -25.30 30.21 29.35
N GLU A 319 -24.50 29.81 28.35
CA GLU A 319 -23.12 30.30 28.25
C GLU A 319 -23.11 31.79 27.92
N SER A 320 -22.17 32.54 28.51
CA SER A 320 -22.02 33.96 28.19
C SER A 320 -21.66 34.16 26.71
N VAL A 321 -22.07 35.30 26.14
CA VAL A 321 -21.73 35.65 24.73
C VAL A 321 -20.21 35.59 24.50
N VAL A 322 -19.42 35.94 25.51
CA VAL A 322 -17.95 35.87 25.49
C VAL A 322 -17.46 34.43 25.32
N GLU A 323 -17.99 33.49 26.10
CA GLU A 323 -17.64 32.06 25.97
C GLU A 323 -18.09 31.48 24.63
N GLN A 324 -19.29 31.83 24.16
CA GLN A 324 -19.77 31.37 22.86
C GLN A 324 -18.88 31.85 21.70
N VAL A 325 -18.49 33.14 21.71
CA VAL A 325 -17.54 33.70 20.75
C VAL A 325 -16.20 32.95 20.83
N PHE A 326 -15.69 32.70 22.03
CA PHE A 326 -14.44 31.96 22.21
C PHE A 326 -14.51 30.53 21.69
N VAL A 327 -15.55 29.74 21.99
CA VAL A 327 -15.68 28.37 21.47
C VAL A 327 -15.83 28.37 19.94
N GLY A 328 -16.57 29.31 19.37
CA GLY A 328 -16.62 29.53 17.92
C GLY A 328 -15.24 29.82 17.31
N LEU A 329 -14.41 30.61 17.99
CA LEU A 329 -13.02 30.87 17.59
C LEU A 329 -12.14 29.62 17.72
N LEU A 330 -12.28 28.79 18.76
CA LEU A 330 -11.55 27.52 18.89
C LEU A 330 -11.87 26.55 17.75
N LEU A 331 -13.14 26.49 17.33
CA LEU A 331 -13.56 25.73 16.15
C LEU A 331 -12.97 26.32 14.86
N GLY A 332 -12.98 27.64 14.71
CA GLY A 332 -12.34 28.35 13.60
C GLY A 332 -10.84 28.02 13.47
N CYS A 333 -10.09 28.09 14.57
CA CYS A 333 -8.67 27.69 14.59
C CYS A 333 -8.46 26.22 14.23
N SER A 334 -9.33 25.32 14.70
CA SER A 334 -9.31 23.90 14.32
C SER A 334 -9.53 23.71 12.81
N MET A 335 -10.47 24.46 12.21
CA MET A 335 -10.68 24.45 10.76
C MET A 335 -9.49 24.98 9.97
N VAL A 336 -8.74 25.97 10.48
CA VAL A 336 -7.50 26.43 9.83
C VAL A 336 -6.45 25.31 9.74
N PHE A 337 -6.27 24.52 10.81
CA PHE A 337 -5.40 23.33 10.75
C PHE A 337 -5.91 22.30 9.74
N PHE A 338 -7.22 22.04 9.68
CA PHE A 338 -7.77 21.09 8.71
C PHE A 338 -7.62 21.57 7.26
N LEU A 339 -7.85 22.86 6.98
CA LEU A 339 -7.62 23.47 5.66
C LEU A 339 -6.14 23.42 5.26
N LEU A 340 -5.22 23.68 6.20
CA LEU A 340 -3.78 23.51 5.97
C LEU A 340 -3.42 22.06 5.67
N TRP A 341 -3.97 21.10 6.41
CA TRP A 341 -3.76 19.66 6.15
C TRP A 341 -4.28 19.28 4.76
N ILE A 342 -5.51 19.67 4.40
CA ILE A 342 -6.10 19.46 3.07
C ILE A 342 -5.19 20.03 1.99
N TRP A 343 -4.66 21.25 2.18
CA TRP A 343 -3.73 21.88 1.26
C TRP A 343 -2.43 21.09 1.12
N TYR A 344 -1.80 20.65 2.22
CA TYR A 344 -0.57 19.84 2.15
C TYR A 344 -0.78 18.51 1.43
N ILE A 345 -1.90 17.82 1.70
CA ILE A 345 -2.29 16.58 1.01
C ILE A 345 -2.54 16.83 -0.48
N TYR A 346 -3.30 17.87 -0.84
CA TYR A 346 -3.59 18.23 -2.23
C TYR A 346 -2.31 18.60 -2.99
N HIS A 347 -1.52 19.54 -2.47
CA HIS A 347 -0.26 19.99 -3.05
C HIS A 347 0.73 18.83 -3.21
N GLY A 348 0.90 18.02 -2.16
CA GLY A 348 1.76 16.85 -2.20
C GLY A 348 1.32 15.85 -3.26
N LYS A 349 0.02 15.54 -3.36
CA LYS A 349 -0.51 14.70 -4.45
C LYS A 349 -0.27 15.32 -5.82
N HIS A 350 -0.47 16.63 -5.98
CA HIS A 350 -0.26 17.32 -7.25
C HIS A 350 1.19 17.19 -7.72
N VAL A 351 2.17 17.53 -6.88
CA VAL A 351 3.60 17.43 -7.23
C VAL A 351 4.04 15.97 -7.39
N LEU A 352 3.64 15.06 -6.50
CA LEU A 352 3.98 13.63 -6.62
C LEU A 352 3.37 12.98 -7.88
N ASN A 353 2.20 13.46 -8.34
CA ASN A 353 1.61 13.03 -9.60
C ASN A 353 2.38 13.53 -10.84
N GLN A 354 3.46 14.31 -10.70
CA GLN A 354 4.38 14.78 -11.76
C GLN A 354 5.81 14.21 -11.63
N ARG A 355 6.05 13.34 -10.63
CA ARG A 355 7.37 12.72 -10.37
C ARG A 355 7.30 11.19 -10.55
N ALA A 356 8.46 10.55 -10.68
CA ALA A 356 8.56 9.09 -10.77
C ALA A 356 8.00 8.40 -9.51
N TYR A 357 7.06 7.47 -9.67
CA TYR A 357 6.40 6.81 -8.55
C TYR A 357 7.39 6.02 -7.67
N ASN A 358 8.35 5.30 -8.28
CA ASN A 358 9.27 4.42 -7.56
C ASN A 358 10.22 5.21 -6.64
N ASP A 359 10.77 6.32 -7.12
CA ASP A 359 11.66 7.20 -6.34
C ASP A 359 10.93 7.77 -5.12
N TYR A 360 9.71 8.29 -5.30
CA TYR A 360 8.93 8.87 -4.21
C TYR A 360 7.93 7.89 -3.56
N LYS A 361 8.17 6.58 -3.66
CA LYS A 361 7.24 5.53 -3.21
C LYS A 361 6.78 5.70 -1.75
N VAL A 362 7.72 5.95 -0.84
CA VAL A 362 7.41 6.10 0.60
C VAL A 362 6.58 7.36 0.86
N GLY A 363 6.89 8.48 0.20
CA GLY A 363 6.11 9.72 0.29
C GLY A 363 4.69 9.53 -0.24
N ASN A 364 4.55 8.95 -1.44
CA ASN A 364 3.26 8.59 -2.04
C ASN A 364 2.41 7.70 -1.13
N MET A 365 3.00 6.65 -0.53
CA MET A 365 2.26 5.73 0.32
C MET A 365 1.86 6.38 1.65
N LEU A 366 2.75 7.13 2.30
CA LEU A 366 2.43 7.84 3.55
C LEU A 366 1.32 8.87 3.35
N LEU A 367 1.43 9.72 2.32
CA LEU A 367 0.51 10.81 2.09
C LEU A 367 -0.91 10.29 1.76
N ARG A 368 -1.02 9.28 0.89
CA ARG A 368 -2.33 8.67 0.57
C ARG A 368 -2.90 7.82 1.72
N LEU A 369 -2.04 7.28 2.60
CA LEU A 369 -2.48 6.59 3.81
C LEU A 369 -2.99 7.59 4.86
N GLN A 370 -2.38 8.78 4.97
CA GLN A 370 -2.92 9.90 5.76
C GLN A 370 -4.28 10.33 5.22
N GLU A 371 -4.39 10.54 3.90
CA GLU A 371 -5.66 10.84 3.24
C GLU A 371 -6.75 9.84 3.66
N ARG A 372 -6.51 8.53 3.51
CA ARG A 372 -7.50 7.50 3.88
C ARG A 372 -7.85 7.47 5.38
N SER A 373 -6.87 7.62 6.26
CA SER A 373 -7.06 7.43 7.72
C SER A 373 -7.56 8.67 8.45
N ARG A 374 -7.09 9.87 8.04
CA ARG A 374 -7.35 11.14 8.73
C ARG A 374 -8.61 11.85 8.22
N TRP A 375 -9.04 11.64 6.96
CA TRP A 375 -10.29 12.24 6.46
C TRP A 375 -11.52 11.90 7.34
N PRO A 376 -11.78 10.63 7.69
CA PRO A 376 -12.93 10.30 8.55
C PRO A 376 -12.79 10.85 9.96
N PHE A 377 -11.57 11.01 10.50
CA PHE A 377 -11.34 11.70 11.76
C PHE A 377 -11.71 13.19 11.67
N ILE A 378 -11.25 13.90 10.64
CA ILE A 378 -11.57 15.33 10.41
C ILE A 378 -13.08 15.52 10.20
N ILE A 379 -13.70 14.67 9.38
CA ILE A 379 -15.15 14.71 9.13
C ILE A 379 -15.93 14.44 10.41
N LEU A 380 -15.58 13.38 11.17
CA LEU A 380 -16.27 13.06 12.41
C LEU A 380 -16.09 14.18 13.45
N PHE A 381 -14.87 14.69 13.64
CA PHE A 381 -14.61 15.82 14.52
C PHE A 381 -15.48 17.03 14.16
N THR A 382 -15.51 17.39 12.87
CA THR A 382 -16.30 18.54 12.38
C THR A 382 -17.79 18.32 12.58
N ILE A 383 -18.33 17.13 12.27
CA ILE A 383 -19.74 16.80 12.47
C ILE A 383 -20.09 16.78 13.96
N SER A 384 -19.31 16.11 14.80
CA SER A 384 -19.53 16.04 16.25
C SER A 384 -19.67 17.44 16.84
N PHE A 385 -18.69 18.32 16.61
CA PHE A 385 -18.75 19.68 17.15
C PHE A 385 -19.83 20.54 16.49
N THR A 386 -20.08 20.41 15.19
CA THR A 386 -21.15 21.16 14.50
C THR A 386 -22.52 20.78 15.05
N VAL A 387 -22.82 19.49 15.19
CA VAL A 387 -24.13 19.04 15.67
C VAL A 387 -24.33 19.45 17.12
N LEU A 388 -23.32 19.29 17.99
CA LEU A 388 -23.39 19.77 19.39
C LEU A 388 -23.62 21.28 19.47
N TRP A 389 -22.99 22.05 18.59
CA TRP A 389 -23.13 23.50 18.53
C TRP A 389 -24.52 23.94 18.08
N TYR A 390 -25.17 23.22 17.16
CA TYR A 390 -26.53 23.60 16.70
C TYR A 390 -27.66 22.88 17.46
N SER A 391 -27.38 21.83 18.25
CA SER A 391 -28.37 21.12 19.06
C SER A 391 -28.55 21.78 20.45
N ARG A 392 -29.46 22.76 20.54
CA ARG A 392 -29.92 23.38 21.80
C ARG A 392 -28.78 23.80 22.77
N ILE A 393 -27.95 24.77 22.36
CA ILE A 393 -26.81 25.34 23.14
C ILE A 393 -27.17 25.61 24.61
N ASN A 394 -28.38 26.13 24.87
CA ASN A 394 -28.83 26.53 26.21
C ASN A 394 -29.15 25.35 27.14
N THR A 395 -28.94 24.10 26.72
CA THR A 395 -29.13 22.92 27.58
C THR A 395 -27.85 22.56 28.32
N CYS A 396 -27.95 22.34 29.64
CA CYS A 396 -26.85 21.88 30.48
C CYS A 396 -26.17 20.61 29.94
N ALA A 397 -26.91 19.78 29.18
CA ALA A 397 -26.46 18.56 28.52
C ALA A 397 -25.33 18.80 27.49
N ALA A 398 -25.55 19.73 26.54
CA ALA A 398 -24.63 19.99 25.44
C ALA A 398 -23.31 20.60 25.93
N ILE A 399 -23.42 21.51 26.90
CA ILE A 399 -22.27 22.12 27.59
C ILE A 399 -21.47 21.05 28.32
N LYS A 400 -22.11 20.23 29.17
CA LYS A 400 -21.45 19.15 29.91
C LYS A 400 -20.68 18.18 28.98
N MET A 401 -21.27 17.79 27.86
CA MET A 401 -20.61 16.93 26.85
C MET A 401 -19.39 17.61 26.20
N THR A 402 -19.48 18.89 25.88
CA THR A 402 -18.37 19.67 25.28
C THR A 402 -17.16 19.74 26.21
N TRP A 403 -17.40 19.92 27.52
CA TRP A 403 -16.37 20.10 28.54
C TRP A 403 -15.80 18.77 29.10
N LEU A 404 -16.63 17.74 29.30
CA LEU A 404 -16.16 16.38 29.64
C LEU A 404 -15.49 15.67 28.46
N GLY A 405 -15.80 16.08 27.23
CA GLY A 405 -15.26 15.53 26.00
C GLY A 405 -16.12 14.42 25.39
N LEU A 406 -15.81 14.11 24.14
CA LEU A 406 -16.64 13.26 23.28
C LEU A 406 -15.98 11.90 23.08
N LEU A 407 -16.70 10.84 23.45
CA LEU A 407 -16.16 9.49 23.44
C LEU A 407 -15.94 8.99 22.01
N SER A 408 -16.83 9.38 21.09
CA SER A 408 -16.69 9.13 19.66
C SER A 408 -15.33 9.61 19.11
N ILE A 409 -14.92 10.83 19.43
CA ILE A 409 -13.63 11.40 18.99
C ILE A 409 -12.45 10.72 19.69
N GLN A 410 -12.56 10.46 21.00
CA GLN A 410 -11.52 9.78 21.80
C GLN A 410 -11.22 8.37 21.29
N VAL A 411 -12.26 7.60 20.94
CA VAL A 411 -12.15 6.26 20.34
C VAL A 411 -11.49 6.33 18.96
N MET A 412 -12.00 7.18 18.06
CA MET A 412 -11.47 7.36 16.71
C MET A 412 -9.96 7.67 16.72
N ALA A 413 -9.56 8.67 17.51
CA ALA A 413 -8.16 9.09 17.59
C ALA A 413 -7.27 8.01 18.20
N THR A 414 -7.76 7.24 19.18
CA THR A 414 -7.01 6.09 19.74
C THR A 414 -6.67 5.06 18.67
N PHE A 415 -7.66 4.59 17.90
CA PHE A 415 -7.43 3.62 16.81
C PHE A 415 -6.44 4.15 15.77
N ASN A 416 -6.61 5.41 15.35
CA ASN A 416 -5.75 6.03 14.37
C ASN A 416 -4.30 6.23 14.87
N THR A 417 -4.10 6.72 16.10
CA THR A 417 -2.76 6.94 16.69
C THR A 417 -2.01 5.63 16.89
N ILE A 418 -2.68 4.58 17.37
CA ILE A 418 -2.09 3.23 17.49
C ILE A 418 -1.68 2.70 16.11
N ALA A 419 -2.54 2.84 15.10
CA ALA A 419 -2.22 2.41 13.74
C ALA A 419 -1.00 3.16 13.17
N TRP A 420 -0.94 4.49 13.29
CA TRP A 420 0.19 5.29 12.80
C TRP A 420 1.50 4.98 13.53
N CYS A 421 1.45 4.78 14.85
CA CYS A 421 2.60 4.33 15.62
C CYS A 421 3.09 2.95 15.15
N TRP A 422 2.19 2.00 14.91
CA TRP A 422 2.55 0.68 14.38
C TRP A 422 3.17 0.77 12.99
N ILE A 423 2.64 1.61 12.10
CA ILE A 423 3.13 1.78 10.72
C ILE A 423 4.57 2.31 10.69
N LEU A 424 4.94 3.20 11.62
CA LEU A 424 6.25 3.86 11.65
C LEU A 424 7.20 3.35 12.76
N MET A 425 6.85 2.29 13.49
CA MET A 425 7.78 1.63 14.42
C MET A 425 8.83 0.77 13.71
N PRO A 426 9.95 0.43 14.37
CA PRO A 426 10.92 -0.52 13.83
C PRO A 426 10.30 -1.87 13.46
N ASN A 427 10.74 -2.44 12.34
CA ASN A 427 10.42 -3.83 12.02
C ASN A 427 11.17 -4.81 12.95
N GLU A 428 10.73 -6.06 12.98
CA GLU A 428 11.40 -7.18 13.65
C GLU A 428 12.90 -7.24 13.24
N PRO A 429 13.88 -7.09 14.17
CA PRO A 429 15.29 -6.99 13.79
C PRO A 429 15.87 -8.23 13.08
N ARG A 430 15.27 -9.40 13.32
CA ARG A 430 15.63 -10.71 12.76
C ARG A 430 14.95 -11.02 11.42
N ASP A 431 13.97 -10.23 11.01
CA ASP A 431 13.21 -10.46 9.78
C ASP A 431 14.07 -10.13 8.54
N LYS A 432 14.36 -11.16 7.74
CA LYS A 432 15.14 -11.07 6.50
C LYS A 432 14.27 -10.73 5.27
N THR A 433 12.94 -10.74 5.42
CA THR A 433 11.97 -10.57 4.33
C THR A 433 11.96 -9.19 3.65
N PRO A 434 12.26 -8.02 4.30
CA PRO A 434 11.90 -6.73 3.70
C PRO A 434 12.74 -6.32 2.49
N THR A 435 13.96 -6.83 2.33
CA THR A 435 14.78 -6.55 1.13
C THR A 435 14.16 -7.13 -0.14
N LEU A 436 13.53 -8.31 -0.04
CA LEU A 436 13.02 -9.08 -1.17
C LEU A 436 12.03 -8.29 -2.04
N GLN A 437 11.14 -7.51 -1.41
CA GLN A 437 10.08 -6.80 -2.13
C GLN A 437 10.61 -5.68 -3.03
N CYS A 438 11.77 -5.07 -2.75
CA CYS A 438 12.32 -4.02 -3.61
C CYS A 438 12.89 -4.61 -4.91
N TRP A 439 13.71 -5.67 -4.82
CA TRP A 439 14.21 -6.43 -5.98
C TRP A 439 13.05 -6.93 -6.84
N LEU A 440 12.01 -7.52 -6.24
CA LEU A 440 10.82 -7.99 -6.97
C LEU A 440 10.00 -6.90 -7.69
N GLN A 441 10.28 -5.62 -7.48
CA GLN A 441 9.63 -4.50 -8.19
C GLN A 441 10.52 -3.88 -9.27
N GLU A 442 11.77 -4.33 -9.40
CA GLU A 442 12.60 -4.04 -10.56
C GLU A 442 11.99 -4.71 -11.80
N HIS A 443 12.24 -4.10 -12.96
CA HIS A 443 11.74 -4.56 -14.24
C HIS A 443 12.72 -4.24 -15.35
N ALA A 444 12.61 -5.01 -16.42
CA ALA A 444 13.34 -4.83 -17.65
C ALA A 444 12.49 -4.01 -18.64
N TRP A 445 13.13 -3.13 -19.41
CA TRP A 445 12.45 -2.43 -20.51
C TRP A 445 12.42 -3.32 -21.74
N THR A 446 13.60 -3.82 -22.14
CA THR A 446 13.77 -4.81 -23.21
C THR A 446 13.96 -6.23 -22.68
N THR A 447 13.84 -7.23 -23.56
CA THR A 447 14.21 -8.62 -23.29
C THR A 447 15.72 -8.77 -23.02
N GLN A 448 16.56 -7.92 -23.59
CA GLN A 448 18.01 -7.89 -23.33
C GLN A 448 18.34 -7.33 -21.93
N ASP A 449 17.61 -6.30 -21.46
CA ASP A 449 17.73 -5.80 -20.09
C ASP A 449 17.35 -6.89 -19.07
N MET A 450 16.39 -7.76 -19.42
CA MET A 450 15.94 -8.85 -18.55
C MET A 450 17.05 -9.87 -18.28
N LEU A 451 17.85 -10.22 -19.30
CA LEU A 451 19.01 -11.10 -19.15
C LEU A 451 20.09 -10.46 -18.27
N SER A 452 20.32 -9.15 -18.45
CA SER A 452 21.29 -8.38 -17.69
C SER A 452 20.87 -8.25 -16.21
N LEU A 453 19.58 -7.98 -15.96
CA LEU A 453 19.01 -7.91 -14.61
C LEU A 453 18.99 -9.27 -13.93
N ARG A 454 18.77 -10.36 -14.68
CA ARG A 454 18.87 -11.73 -14.18
C ARG A 454 20.29 -12.06 -13.70
N ALA A 455 21.31 -11.76 -14.52
CA ALA A 455 22.70 -11.95 -14.12
C ALA A 455 23.08 -11.16 -12.85
N LEU A 456 22.57 -9.93 -12.70
CA LEU A 456 22.73 -9.14 -11.48
C LEU A 456 22.04 -9.77 -10.26
N TRP A 457 20.81 -10.28 -10.42
CA TRP A 457 20.10 -11.00 -9.35
C TRP A 457 20.82 -12.29 -8.94
N ASP A 458 21.38 -13.03 -9.88
CA ASP A 458 22.13 -14.26 -9.62
C ASP A 458 23.42 -13.96 -8.83
N GLN A 459 24.16 -12.91 -9.22
CA GLN A 459 25.33 -12.40 -8.45
C GLN A 459 24.96 -11.95 -7.03
N HIS A 460 23.84 -11.26 -6.84
CA HIS A 460 23.44 -10.72 -5.54
C HIS A 460 22.78 -11.75 -4.61
N SER A 461 22.14 -12.79 -5.17
CA SER A 461 21.38 -13.77 -4.40
C SER A 461 22.24 -14.86 -3.78
N GLY A 462 23.34 -15.26 -4.42
CA GLY A 462 24.23 -16.31 -3.92
C GLY A 462 23.48 -17.63 -3.71
N THR A 463 23.33 -18.09 -2.47
CA THR A 463 22.55 -19.29 -2.11
C THR A 463 21.05 -19.02 -1.87
N ASN A 464 20.58 -17.77 -1.98
CA ASN A 464 19.20 -17.40 -1.67
C ASN A 464 18.25 -17.63 -2.87
N THR A 465 17.76 -18.87 -3.00
CA THR A 465 16.80 -19.30 -4.04
C THR A 465 15.52 -18.47 -4.12
N ALA A 466 15.13 -17.76 -3.05
CA ALA A 466 13.90 -16.98 -2.99
C ALA A 466 13.84 -15.78 -3.97
N ILE A 467 14.99 -15.30 -4.47
CA ILE A 467 15.09 -14.29 -5.54
C ILE A 467 15.34 -14.97 -6.89
N ARG A 468 16.32 -15.88 -6.91
CA ARG A 468 16.85 -16.49 -8.14
C ARG A 468 15.76 -17.09 -9.02
N ASP A 469 14.79 -17.79 -8.44
CA ASP A 469 13.78 -18.52 -9.21
C ASP A 469 12.50 -17.69 -9.48
N GLN A 470 12.52 -16.37 -9.23
CA GLN A 470 11.40 -15.45 -9.49
C GLN A 470 11.44 -14.91 -10.93
N PRO A 471 10.29 -14.67 -11.58
CA PRO A 471 10.23 -14.02 -12.89
C PRO A 471 10.43 -12.51 -12.78
N ILE A 472 10.93 -11.92 -13.87
CA ILE A 472 11.17 -10.49 -14.05
C ILE A 472 10.12 -9.94 -15.03
N PHE A 473 9.50 -8.79 -14.71
CA PHE A 473 8.59 -8.15 -15.65
C PHE A 473 9.38 -7.51 -16.80
N CYS A 474 8.99 -7.78 -18.04
CA CYS A 474 9.56 -7.15 -19.22
C CYS A 474 8.51 -6.26 -19.90
N PHE A 475 8.81 -4.98 -20.06
CA PHE A 475 7.89 -4.01 -20.66
C PHE A 475 7.71 -4.24 -22.17
N GLU A 476 8.77 -4.65 -22.89
CA GLU A 476 8.71 -5.09 -24.29
C GLU A 476 7.67 -6.20 -24.49
N LEU A 477 7.74 -7.27 -23.68
CA LEU A 477 6.80 -8.38 -23.72
C LEU A 477 5.38 -7.93 -23.38
N ALA A 478 5.22 -6.96 -22.48
CA ALA A 478 3.92 -6.37 -22.18
C ALA A 478 3.34 -5.57 -23.36
N MET A 479 4.13 -4.77 -24.06
CA MET A 479 3.66 -4.06 -25.26
C MET A 479 3.34 -5.02 -26.41
N LYS A 480 4.19 -6.03 -26.63
CA LYS A 480 3.99 -7.11 -27.61
C LYS A 480 2.70 -7.89 -27.32
N ALA A 481 2.53 -8.37 -26.09
CA ALA A 481 1.30 -9.02 -25.66
C ALA A 481 0.07 -8.13 -25.79
N PHE A 482 0.18 -6.84 -25.47
CA PHE A 482 -0.93 -5.90 -25.55
C PHE A 482 -1.44 -5.77 -26.99
N TYR A 483 -0.54 -5.56 -27.97
CA TYR A 483 -0.91 -5.44 -29.37
C TYR A 483 -1.69 -6.67 -29.86
N TRP A 484 -1.18 -7.87 -29.60
CA TRP A 484 -1.85 -9.13 -29.97
C TRP A 484 -3.17 -9.34 -29.22
N SER A 485 -3.27 -8.87 -27.97
CA SER A 485 -4.54 -8.87 -27.22
C SER A 485 -5.61 -7.94 -27.81
N GLY A 486 -5.20 -6.94 -28.60
CA GLY A 486 -6.09 -6.11 -29.42
C GLY A 486 -6.40 -6.74 -30.79
N LEU A 487 -5.35 -7.15 -31.53
CA LEU A 487 -5.45 -7.72 -32.88
C LEU A 487 -6.42 -8.90 -32.99
N VAL A 488 -6.53 -9.73 -31.95
CA VAL A 488 -7.47 -10.87 -31.93
C VAL A 488 -8.96 -10.45 -31.97
N TYR A 489 -9.30 -9.21 -31.56
CA TYR A 489 -10.65 -8.66 -31.73
C TYR A 489 -10.96 -8.29 -33.18
N ASP A 490 -9.94 -7.92 -33.96
CA ASP A 490 -10.10 -7.62 -35.38
C ASP A 490 -10.37 -8.93 -36.15
N GLY A 491 -11.23 -8.86 -37.16
CA GLY A 491 -11.46 -9.93 -38.13
C GLY A 491 -11.23 -9.44 -39.55
N LYS A 492 -11.36 -10.32 -40.55
CA LYS A 492 -11.22 -9.96 -41.97
C LYS A 492 -12.18 -8.86 -42.47
N SER A 493 -13.23 -8.55 -41.70
CA SER A 493 -14.15 -7.43 -41.93
C SER A 493 -13.60 -6.07 -41.48
N VAL A 494 -12.51 -6.02 -40.71
CA VAL A 494 -11.85 -4.79 -40.30
C VAL A 494 -10.95 -4.31 -41.42
N ARG A 495 -11.14 -3.05 -41.84
CA ARG A 495 -10.30 -2.39 -42.83
C ARG A 495 -8.83 -2.42 -42.38
N ASN A 496 -7.95 -2.87 -43.27
CA ASN A 496 -6.52 -3.04 -43.05
C ASN A 496 -6.13 -4.14 -42.02
N TYR A 497 -6.98 -5.17 -41.82
CA TYR A 497 -6.64 -6.33 -40.97
C TYR A 497 -5.31 -7.00 -41.37
N ASP A 498 -5.07 -7.23 -42.67
CA ASP A 498 -3.88 -7.92 -43.15
C ASP A 498 -2.60 -7.09 -42.92
N GLU A 499 -2.67 -5.77 -43.05
CA GLU A 499 -1.56 -4.85 -42.70
C GLU A 499 -1.26 -4.90 -41.19
N ARG A 500 -2.30 -4.88 -40.34
CA ARG A 500 -2.15 -4.98 -38.88
C ARG A 500 -1.59 -6.33 -38.43
N LEU A 501 -2.00 -7.41 -39.11
CA LEU A 501 -1.49 -8.76 -38.85
C LEU A 501 -0.02 -8.86 -39.29
N SER A 502 0.33 -8.38 -40.47
CA SER A 502 1.72 -8.31 -40.96
C SER A 502 2.62 -7.53 -40.01
N TRP A 503 2.20 -6.34 -39.55
CA TRP A 503 2.92 -5.55 -38.56
C TRP A 503 3.06 -6.30 -37.21
N GLY A 504 2.02 -7.02 -36.79
CA GLY A 504 2.05 -7.83 -35.56
C GLY A 504 3.03 -9.00 -35.65
N MET A 505 3.12 -9.63 -36.82
CA MET A 505 4.05 -10.72 -37.12
C MET A 505 5.49 -10.21 -37.19
N GLU A 506 5.74 -9.05 -37.82
CA GLU A 506 7.04 -8.36 -37.79
C GLU A 506 7.46 -8.05 -36.33
N LEU A 507 6.54 -7.54 -35.51
CA LEU A 507 6.81 -7.21 -34.09
C LEU A 507 7.19 -8.45 -33.25
N MET A 508 6.63 -9.62 -33.55
CA MET A 508 6.92 -10.89 -32.84
C MET A 508 7.98 -11.75 -33.54
N GLU A 509 8.48 -11.34 -34.70
CA GLU A 509 9.36 -12.12 -35.56
C GLU A 509 8.78 -13.50 -35.92
N THR A 510 7.47 -13.55 -36.18
CA THR A 510 6.73 -14.75 -36.58
C THR A 510 6.48 -14.77 -38.09
N VAL A 511 6.36 -15.99 -38.65
CA VAL A 511 6.25 -16.22 -40.10
C VAL A 511 4.95 -16.92 -40.50
N GLU A 512 4.33 -17.65 -39.58
CA GLU A 512 3.07 -18.36 -39.79
C GLU A 512 2.05 -17.98 -38.71
N HIS A 513 0.76 -18.10 -39.03
CA HIS A 513 -0.33 -17.85 -38.09
C HIS A 513 -1.53 -18.79 -38.34
N ASP A 514 -2.40 -18.89 -37.34
CA ASP A 514 -3.64 -19.66 -37.36
C ASP A 514 -4.72 -18.99 -36.51
N VAL A 515 -5.98 -19.16 -36.89
CA VAL A 515 -7.15 -18.59 -36.20
C VAL A 515 -8.13 -19.70 -35.87
N MET A 516 -8.24 -20.01 -34.58
CA MET A 516 -9.17 -21.00 -34.04
C MET A 516 -10.35 -20.23 -33.43
N ALA A 517 -11.59 -20.63 -33.75
CA ALA A 517 -12.80 -19.97 -33.26
C ALA A 517 -13.88 -20.98 -32.86
N GLU A 518 -14.75 -20.55 -31.95
CA GLU A 518 -15.82 -21.33 -31.34
C GLU A 518 -17.05 -20.40 -31.23
N GLU A 519 -18.17 -20.80 -31.85
CA GLU A 519 -19.32 -19.91 -32.07
C GLU A 519 -20.23 -19.76 -30.83
N LEU A 520 -20.36 -20.80 -29.99
CA LEU A 520 -21.33 -20.84 -28.88
C LEU A 520 -21.03 -19.80 -27.80
N TYR A 521 -19.75 -19.50 -27.55
CA TYR A 521 -19.31 -18.50 -26.57
C TYR A 521 -18.55 -17.32 -27.21
N ASP A 522 -18.53 -17.20 -28.54
CA ASP A 522 -17.73 -16.21 -29.29
C ASP A 522 -16.23 -16.26 -28.91
N SER A 523 -15.73 -17.46 -28.59
CA SER A 523 -14.33 -17.67 -28.20
C SER A 523 -13.45 -17.71 -29.44
N LYS A 524 -12.36 -16.93 -29.45
CA LYS A 524 -11.42 -16.89 -30.56
C LYS A 524 -9.99 -16.84 -30.03
N ALA A 525 -9.12 -17.66 -30.62
CA ALA A 525 -7.69 -17.68 -30.41
C ALA A 525 -6.97 -17.38 -31.73
N LEU A 526 -6.04 -16.43 -31.71
CA LEU A 526 -5.12 -16.16 -32.80
C LEU A 526 -3.71 -16.56 -32.32
N PHE A 527 -3.11 -17.53 -33.02
CA PHE A 527 -1.79 -18.07 -32.74
C PHE A 527 -0.85 -17.72 -33.89
N ALA A 528 0.37 -17.27 -33.60
CA ALA A 528 1.41 -17.06 -34.60
C ALA A 528 2.78 -17.53 -34.09
N TRP A 529 3.64 -18.01 -34.98
CA TRP A 529 4.90 -18.65 -34.62
C TRP A 529 6.02 -18.44 -35.63
N GLY A 530 7.25 -18.64 -35.17
CA GLY A 530 8.47 -18.74 -35.96
C GLY A 530 9.65 -19.25 -35.12
N PRO A 531 10.86 -19.32 -35.70
CA PRO A 531 12.03 -19.88 -35.03
C PRO A 531 12.42 -19.18 -33.71
N LYS A 532 12.11 -17.88 -33.60
CA LYS A 532 12.43 -17.09 -32.41
C LYS A 532 11.43 -17.21 -31.26
N GLY A 533 10.19 -17.66 -31.53
CA GLY A 533 9.12 -17.78 -30.54
C GLY A 533 7.72 -17.86 -31.15
N GLY A 534 6.70 -17.89 -30.29
CA GLY A 534 5.30 -17.83 -30.69
C GLY A 534 4.45 -16.98 -29.76
N VAL A 535 3.29 -16.55 -30.24
CA VAL A 535 2.30 -15.76 -29.51
C VAL A 535 0.90 -16.36 -29.67
N LEU A 536 0.22 -16.61 -28.56
CA LEU A 536 -1.15 -17.10 -28.51
C LEU A 536 -2.04 -16.06 -27.83
N SER A 537 -2.98 -15.49 -28.57
CA SER A 537 -3.83 -14.39 -28.11
C SER A 537 -5.30 -14.80 -28.07
N PHE A 538 -5.99 -14.53 -26.96
CA PHE A 538 -7.40 -14.84 -26.77
C PHE A 538 -8.28 -13.59 -26.77
N ARG A 539 -9.36 -13.64 -27.55
CA ARG A 539 -10.39 -12.60 -27.60
C ARG A 539 -11.23 -12.58 -26.33
N GLY A 540 -11.65 -11.40 -25.91
CA GLY A 540 -12.68 -11.22 -24.87
C GLY A 540 -14.04 -10.85 -25.47
N THR A 541 -15.07 -10.84 -24.63
CA THR A 541 -16.45 -10.58 -25.05
C THR A 541 -16.60 -9.19 -25.67
N ALA A 542 -17.24 -9.09 -26.85
CA ALA A 542 -17.55 -7.80 -27.47
C ALA A 542 -18.56 -6.96 -26.64
N SER A 543 -19.49 -7.61 -25.92
CA SER A 543 -20.44 -6.93 -25.03
C SER A 543 -19.96 -6.91 -23.58
N PHE A 544 -19.49 -5.74 -23.13
CA PHE A 544 -19.04 -5.51 -21.76
C PHE A 544 -20.16 -5.63 -20.71
N LYS A 545 -21.41 -5.27 -21.05
CA LYS A 545 -22.56 -5.42 -20.14
C LYS A 545 -22.87 -6.88 -19.83
N ASN A 546 -22.75 -7.76 -20.83
CA ASN A 546 -22.89 -9.20 -20.65
C ASN A 546 -21.73 -9.71 -19.80
N CYS A 547 -20.49 -9.43 -20.18
CA CYS A 547 -19.29 -9.80 -19.42
C CYS A 547 -19.37 -9.44 -17.92
N LEU A 548 -19.80 -8.21 -17.57
CA LEU A 548 -19.94 -7.79 -16.18
C LEU A 548 -21.11 -8.47 -15.45
N THR A 549 -22.14 -8.93 -16.18
CA THR A 549 -23.28 -9.68 -15.64
C THR A 549 -22.93 -11.17 -15.47
N ASP A 550 -22.20 -11.75 -16.42
CA ASP A 550 -21.71 -13.13 -16.37
C ASP A 550 -20.63 -13.31 -15.28
N ILE A 551 -19.78 -12.30 -15.05
CA ILE A 551 -18.84 -12.23 -13.91
C ILE A 551 -19.59 -12.11 -12.57
N ARG A 552 -20.87 -11.70 -12.58
CA ARG A 552 -21.77 -11.71 -11.41
C ARG A 552 -22.67 -12.96 -11.37
N ALA A 553 -22.63 -13.83 -12.38
CA ALA A 553 -23.44 -15.04 -12.45
C ALA A 553 -22.65 -16.22 -11.88
N TRP A 554 -23.04 -16.65 -10.67
CA TRP A 554 -22.18 -17.48 -9.83
C TRP A 554 -22.27 -18.98 -10.12
N SER A 555 -21.16 -19.59 -10.54
CA SER A 555 -20.88 -21.00 -10.27
C SER A 555 -19.38 -21.31 -10.41
N VAL A 556 -18.93 -22.32 -9.68
CA VAL A 556 -17.52 -22.70 -9.61
C VAL A 556 -17.38 -24.16 -10.00
N LEU A 557 -16.74 -24.43 -11.13
CA LEU A 557 -16.45 -25.79 -11.58
C LEU A 557 -15.15 -26.30 -10.95
N GLN A 558 -15.09 -27.60 -10.67
CA GLN A 558 -13.86 -28.26 -10.22
C GLN A 558 -12.85 -28.26 -11.38
N TYR A 559 -11.62 -27.87 -11.09
CA TYR A 559 -10.50 -27.95 -12.01
C TYR A 559 -9.71 -29.25 -11.74
N PRO A 560 -9.14 -29.92 -12.75
CA PRO A 560 -8.29 -31.11 -12.55
C PRO A 560 -7.16 -30.79 -11.54
N SER A 561 -6.93 -31.69 -10.59
CA SER A 561 -6.09 -31.41 -9.42
C SER A 561 -5.00 -32.45 -9.30
N THR A 562 -3.74 -32.01 -9.25
CA THR A 562 -2.60 -32.88 -8.90
C THR A 562 -2.58 -33.24 -7.41
N THR A 563 -3.35 -32.56 -6.58
CA THR A 563 -3.39 -32.78 -5.12
C THR A 563 -4.33 -33.94 -4.76
N THR A 564 -3.76 -34.99 -4.18
CA THR A 564 -4.46 -36.20 -3.70
C THR A 564 -5.02 -36.07 -2.27
N SER A 565 -4.52 -35.12 -1.47
CA SER A 565 -4.93 -34.92 -0.07
C SER A 565 -6.37 -34.43 0.05
N TRP A 566 -7.23 -35.19 0.75
CA TRP A 566 -8.67 -34.88 0.88
C TRP A 566 -8.97 -33.60 1.69
N TRP A 567 -8.08 -33.21 2.60
CA TRP A 567 -8.24 -32.02 3.46
C TRP A 567 -7.81 -30.70 2.83
N LEU A 568 -7.14 -30.72 1.67
CA LEU A 568 -6.69 -29.49 0.99
C LEU A 568 -7.81 -28.92 0.09
N PRO A 569 -8.05 -27.60 0.10
CA PRO A 569 -9.05 -26.98 -0.77
C PRO A 569 -8.75 -27.28 -2.25
N ARG A 570 -9.71 -27.87 -2.97
CA ARG A 570 -9.50 -28.25 -4.37
C ARG A 570 -9.41 -27.02 -5.32
N PRO A 571 -8.56 -27.10 -6.35
CA PRO A 571 -8.56 -26.21 -7.51
C PRO A 571 -9.96 -26.07 -8.12
N ARG A 572 -10.36 -24.82 -8.36
CA ARG A 572 -11.73 -24.46 -8.73
C ARG A 572 -11.72 -23.16 -9.54
N VAL A 573 -12.46 -23.14 -10.65
CA VAL A 573 -12.48 -22.05 -11.64
C VAL A 573 -13.90 -21.55 -11.91
N HIS A 574 -14.04 -20.32 -12.41
CA HIS A 574 -15.34 -19.76 -12.79
C HIS A 574 -15.98 -20.61 -13.89
N SER A 575 -17.25 -20.99 -13.71
CA SER A 575 -17.96 -21.87 -14.63
C SER A 575 -18.03 -21.30 -16.05
N GLY A 576 -18.36 -20.01 -16.20
CA GLY A 576 -18.43 -19.32 -17.49
C GLY A 576 -17.13 -19.45 -18.32
N PHE A 577 -15.98 -19.07 -17.74
CA PHE A 577 -14.69 -19.19 -18.44
C PHE A 577 -14.33 -20.64 -18.75
N SER A 578 -14.63 -21.58 -17.83
CA SER A 578 -14.37 -23.00 -18.05
C SER A 578 -15.28 -23.64 -19.10
N ARG A 579 -16.51 -23.12 -19.28
CA ARG A 579 -17.43 -23.55 -20.35
C ARG A 579 -16.99 -23.01 -21.69
N ALA A 580 -16.67 -21.72 -21.77
CA ALA A 580 -16.15 -21.09 -22.98
C ALA A 580 -14.83 -21.73 -23.47
N TRP A 581 -13.94 -22.11 -22.54
CA TRP A 581 -12.68 -22.78 -22.89
C TRP A 581 -12.89 -24.21 -23.45
N ARG A 582 -13.88 -24.97 -22.95
CA ARG A 582 -14.11 -26.38 -23.30
C ARG A 582 -15.27 -26.59 -24.28
N ALA A 583 -15.89 -25.53 -24.77
CA ALA A 583 -16.98 -25.62 -25.74
C ALA A 583 -16.47 -26.20 -27.05
N ASN A 584 -17.21 -27.15 -27.63
CA ASN A 584 -16.93 -27.73 -28.95
C ASN A 584 -15.46 -28.16 -29.16
N SER A 585 -14.82 -28.71 -28.11
CA SER A 585 -13.39 -29.09 -28.10
C SER A 585 -12.40 -27.97 -28.44
N PHE A 586 -12.77 -26.70 -28.23
CA PHE A 586 -11.91 -25.54 -28.47
C PHE A 586 -10.58 -25.63 -27.69
N SER A 587 -10.61 -26.10 -26.43
CA SER A 587 -9.40 -26.40 -25.65
C SER A 587 -8.46 -27.37 -26.36
N ASP A 588 -9.03 -28.44 -26.90
CA ASP A 588 -8.28 -29.56 -27.46
C ASP A 588 -7.66 -29.16 -28.81
N ILE A 589 -8.41 -28.42 -29.62
CA ILE A 589 -7.94 -27.82 -30.88
C ILE A 589 -6.76 -26.88 -30.61
N VAL A 590 -6.90 -25.94 -29.68
CA VAL A 590 -5.85 -24.95 -29.37
C VAL A 590 -4.62 -25.62 -28.76
N VAL A 591 -4.79 -26.53 -27.79
CA VAL A 591 -3.67 -27.25 -27.17
C VAL A 591 -2.94 -28.11 -28.20
N SER A 592 -3.67 -28.91 -29.00
CA SER A 592 -3.09 -29.76 -30.04
C SER A 592 -2.28 -28.95 -31.05
N ARG A 593 -2.85 -27.84 -31.56
CA ARG A 593 -2.19 -26.98 -32.54
C ARG A 593 -0.91 -26.34 -32.01
N VAL A 594 -0.96 -25.81 -30.79
CA VAL A 594 0.21 -25.21 -30.13
C VAL A 594 1.28 -26.25 -29.84
N CYS A 595 0.92 -27.43 -29.34
CA CYS A 595 1.87 -28.50 -29.05
C CYS A 595 2.56 -29.05 -30.31
N GLY A 596 1.82 -29.27 -31.40
CA GLY A 596 2.39 -29.73 -32.67
C GLY A 596 3.39 -28.73 -33.27
N VAL A 597 3.05 -27.44 -33.26
CA VAL A 597 3.99 -26.38 -33.68
C VAL A 597 5.21 -26.32 -32.76
N ALA A 598 4.99 -26.30 -31.44
CA ALA A 598 6.08 -26.19 -30.47
C ALA A 598 7.06 -27.36 -30.54
N GLN A 599 6.61 -28.58 -30.79
CA GLN A 599 7.46 -29.76 -30.99
C GLN A 599 8.42 -29.59 -32.18
N HIS A 600 7.91 -29.08 -33.31
CA HIS A 600 8.73 -28.78 -34.49
C HIS A 600 9.70 -27.62 -34.25
N GLN A 601 9.29 -26.57 -33.54
CA GLN A 601 10.14 -25.40 -33.30
C GLN A 601 11.21 -25.66 -32.23
N SER A 602 10.89 -26.37 -31.13
CA SER A 602 11.83 -26.60 -30.02
C SER A 602 12.99 -27.53 -30.37
N THR A 603 12.88 -28.31 -31.45
CA THR A 603 13.96 -29.17 -31.96
C THR A 603 14.94 -28.43 -32.87
N GLN A 604 14.66 -27.18 -33.25
CA GLN A 604 15.50 -26.35 -34.12
C GLN A 604 16.41 -25.38 -33.37
N VAL A 605 16.32 -25.31 -32.03
CA VAL A 605 17.03 -24.31 -31.21
C VAL A 605 17.57 -24.91 -29.91
N ASP A 606 18.83 -24.60 -29.57
CA ASP A 606 19.51 -25.07 -28.35
C ASP A 606 19.02 -24.37 -27.05
N ARG A 607 17.84 -23.73 -27.08
CA ARG A 607 17.25 -23.00 -25.96
C ARG A 607 15.75 -23.27 -25.90
N PRO A 608 15.10 -23.20 -24.71
CA PRO A 608 13.65 -23.32 -24.62
C PRO A 608 12.95 -22.33 -25.55
N TRP A 609 12.08 -22.83 -26.43
CA TRP A 609 11.34 -21.99 -27.37
C TRP A 609 10.34 -21.11 -26.60
N PRO A 610 10.32 -19.79 -26.77
CA PRO A 610 9.47 -18.92 -25.96
C PRO A 610 8.06 -18.82 -26.54
N LEU A 611 7.06 -19.10 -25.71
CA LEU A 611 5.63 -18.98 -26.02
C LEU A 611 4.97 -17.90 -25.15
N LEU A 612 4.52 -16.82 -25.77
CA LEU A 612 3.83 -15.71 -25.13
C LEU A 612 2.30 -15.88 -25.22
N ILE A 613 1.64 -16.18 -24.11
CA ILE A 613 0.19 -16.31 -24.03
C ILE A 613 -0.41 -14.98 -23.55
N THR A 614 -1.47 -14.50 -24.20
CA THR A 614 -2.10 -13.21 -23.87
C THR A 614 -3.60 -13.19 -24.08
N GLY A 615 -4.24 -12.17 -23.51
CA GLY A 615 -5.66 -11.90 -23.72
C GLY A 615 -6.12 -10.68 -22.93
N HIS A 616 -7.10 -9.98 -23.48
CA HIS A 616 -7.77 -8.84 -22.85
C HIS A 616 -9.15 -9.23 -22.31
N SER A 617 -9.54 -8.70 -21.16
CA SER A 617 -10.84 -8.94 -20.52
C SER A 617 -11.10 -10.44 -20.30
N MET A 618 -12.25 -10.98 -20.75
CA MET A 618 -12.54 -12.42 -20.73
C MET A 618 -11.44 -13.26 -21.42
N GLY A 619 -10.83 -12.76 -22.49
CA GLY A 619 -9.72 -13.44 -23.17
C GLY A 619 -8.52 -13.64 -22.25
N GLY A 620 -8.26 -12.71 -21.34
CA GLY A 620 -7.24 -12.88 -20.31
C GLY A 620 -7.59 -13.94 -19.25
N ALA A 621 -8.87 -14.27 -19.07
CA ALA A 621 -9.30 -15.41 -18.26
C ALA A 621 -9.10 -16.74 -19.00
N LEU A 622 -9.40 -16.78 -20.31
CA LEU A 622 -9.13 -17.94 -21.18
C LEU A 622 -7.61 -18.21 -21.27
N ALA A 623 -6.78 -17.18 -21.45
CA ALA A 623 -5.32 -17.27 -21.39
C ALA A 623 -4.83 -17.92 -20.07
N MET A 624 -5.46 -17.60 -18.94
CA MET A 624 -5.16 -18.21 -17.63
C MET A 624 -5.70 -19.64 -17.45
N LEU A 625 -6.58 -20.14 -18.33
CA LEU A 625 -6.98 -21.55 -18.37
C LEU A 625 -6.11 -22.34 -19.35
N ALA A 626 -5.83 -21.78 -20.52
CA ALA A 626 -5.02 -22.39 -21.56
C ALA A 626 -3.55 -22.57 -21.14
N ALA A 627 -2.94 -21.55 -20.52
CA ALA A 627 -1.52 -21.59 -20.17
C ALA A 627 -1.08 -22.83 -19.34
N PRO A 628 -1.75 -23.22 -18.23
CA PRO A 628 -1.38 -24.42 -17.49
C PRO A 628 -1.66 -25.73 -18.26
N GLU A 629 -2.75 -25.81 -19.04
CA GLU A 629 -3.07 -26.99 -19.84
C GLU A 629 -2.02 -27.19 -20.97
N ILE A 630 -1.69 -26.13 -21.70
CA ILE A 630 -0.61 -26.10 -22.71
C ILE A 630 0.75 -26.46 -22.08
N THR A 631 1.11 -25.83 -20.95
CA THR A 631 2.39 -26.10 -20.28
C THR A 631 2.51 -27.56 -19.84
N THR A 632 1.43 -28.14 -19.33
CA THR A 632 1.39 -29.55 -18.92
C THR A 632 1.54 -30.48 -20.13
N ALA A 633 0.83 -30.21 -21.23
CA ALA A 633 0.93 -31.01 -22.45
C ALA A 633 2.34 -30.94 -23.08
N LEU A 634 2.96 -29.76 -23.10
CA LEU A 634 4.33 -29.58 -23.60
C LEU A 634 5.36 -30.32 -22.73
N GLN A 635 5.22 -30.26 -21.41
CA GLN A 635 6.07 -31.01 -20.48
C GLN A 635 5.93 -32.53 -20.65
N GLN A 636 4.70 -33.03 -20.85
CA GLN A 636 4.43 -34.44 -21.11
C GLN A 636 5.01 -34.91 -22.46
N ALA A 637 5.03 -34.04 -23.47
CA ALA A 637 5.67 -34.30 -24.76
C ALA A 637 7.21 -34.16 -24.73
N GLY A 638 7.81 -33.74 -23.61
CA GLY A 638 9.25 -33.51 -23.49
C GLY A 638 9.76 -32.25 -24.20
N ASN A 639 8.87 -31.35 -24.63
CA ASN A 639 9.23 -30.15 -25.39
C ASN A 639 9.85 -29.08 -24.49
N ALA A 640 11.04 -28.59 -24.85
CA ALA A 640 11.69 -27.47 -24.17
C ALA A 640 11.03 -26.14 -24.57
N VAL A 641 10.03 -25.70 -23.80
CA VAL A 641 9.28 -24.45 -24.06
C VAL A 641 9.22 -23.59 -22.80
N HIS A 642 9.49 -22.29 -22.95
CA HIS A 642 9.29 -21.29 -21.90
C HIS A 642 7.96 -20.57 -22.09
N VAL A 643 6.99 -20.80 -21.21
CA VAL A 643 5.65 -20.20 -21.30
C VAL A 643 5.54 -18.96 -20.42
N SER A 644 5.32 -17.81 -21.05
CA SER A 644 5.05 -16.51 -20.42
C SER A 644 3.59 -16.13 -20.61
N CYS A 645 2.91 -15.57 -19.61
CA CYS A 645 1.50 -15.16 -19.72
C CYS A 645 1.26 -13.70 -19.32
N TYR A 646 0.91 -12.84 -20.27
CA TYR A 646 0.69 -11.41 -20.06
C TYR A 646 -0.78 -11.05 -20.36
N THR A 647 -1.53 -10.60 -19.36
CA THR A 647 -2.99 -10.40 -19.46
C THR A 647 -3.41 -8.98 -19.09
N PHE A 648 -4.43 -8.46 -19.79
CA PHE A 648 -4.89 -7.08 -19.67
C PHE A 648 -6.35 -7.05 -19.21
N GLY A 649 -6.63 -6.40 -18.09
CA GLY A 649 -7.99 -6.25 -17.58
C GLY A 649 -8.68 -7.54 -17.12
N ALA A 650 -7.96 -8.67 -17.13
CA ALA A 650 -8.54 -9.99 -16.89
C ALA A 650 -9.25 -10.08 -15.53
N PRO A 651 -10.41 -10.74 -15.41
CA PRO A 651 -11.08 -11.01 -14.14
C PRO A 651 -10.28 -12.03 -13.29
N ARG A 652 -10.83 -12.46 -12.14
CA ARG A 652 -10.23 -13.53 -11.33
C ARG A 652 -10.77 -14.89 -11.77
N THR A 653 -9.92 -15.66 -12.46
CA THR A 653 -10.31 -16.92 -13.12
C THR A 653 -10.70 -18.05 -12.14
N GLY A 654 -10.12 -18.10 -10.95
CA GLY A 654 -10.38 -19.19 -9.99
C GLY A 654 -10.08 -18.88 -8.54
N ASN A 655 -10.09 -19.91 -7.70
CA ASN A 655 -9.91 -19.80 -6.25
C ASN A 655 -8.43 -19.75 -5.82
N HIS A 656 -8.21 -19.63 -4.50
CA HIS A 656 -6.88 -19.65 -3.90
C HIS A 656 -6.07 -20.95 -4.11
N ALA A 657 -6.72 -22.08 -4.40
CA ALA A 657 -6.05 -23.34 -4.72
C ALA A 657 -5.58 -23.36 -6.18
N PHE A 658 -6.49 -23.05 -7.13
CA PHE A 658 -6.16 -22.89 -8.55
C PHE A 658 -5.01 -21.90 -8.76
N ALA A 659 -5.07 -20.72 -8.14
CA ALA A 659 -4.01 -19.72 -8.26
C ALA A 659 -2.65 -20.15 -7.65
N ARG A 660 -2.62 -21.19 -6.79
CA ARG A 660 -1.39 -21.77 -6.23
C ARG A 660 -0.80 -22.84 -7.15
N GLU A 661 -1.65 -23.68 -7.75
CA GLU A 661 -1.24 -24.69 -8.73
C GLU A 661 -0.77 -24.03 -10.03
N TYR A 662 -1.54 -23.07 -10.53
CA TYR A 662 -1.17 -22.22 -11.67
C TYR A 662 0.21 -21.59 -11.49
N ALA A 663 0.51 -21.03 -10.31
CA ALA A 663 1.80 -20.36 -10.03
C ALA A 663 3.01 -21.31 -9.97
N ARG A 664 2.79 -22.63 -9.95
CA ARG A 664 3.85 -23.64 -10.11
C ARG A 664 4.08 -24.00 -11.58
N LEU A 665 3.00 -24.07 -12.36
CA LEU A 665 3.04 -24.44 -13.78
C LEU A 665 3.53 -23.26 -14.65
N VAL A 666 2.99 -22.06 -14.43
CA VAL A 666 3.25 -20.86 -15.25
C VAL A 666 3.68 -19.69 -14.33
N PRO A 667 4.87 -19.76 -13.71
CA PRO A 667 5.32 -18.74 -12.76
C PRO A 667 5.46 -17.36 -13.42
N ASP A 668 5.93 -17.29 -14.67
CA ASP A 668 6.07 -16.04 -15.44
C ASP A 668 4.73 -15.53 -15.98
N THR A 669 3.86 -15.09 -15.06
CA THR A 669 2.54 -14.56 -15.38
C THR A 669 2.32 -13.17 -14.80
N TRP A 670 1.88 -12.25 -15.64
CA TRP A 670 1.69 -10.83 -15.33
C TRP A 670 0.29 -10.36 -15.71
N GLY A 671 -0.47 -9.89 -14.72
CA GLY A 671 -1.78 -9.27 -14.90
C GLY A 671 -1.69 -7.75 -14.78
N LEU A 672 -1.83 -7.05 -15.91
CA LEU A 672 -1.82 -5.59 -16.00
C LEU A 672 -3.22 -5.01 -15.70
N ILE A 673 -3.25 -4.06 -14.78
CA ILE A 673 -4.45 -3.40 -14.26
C ILE A 673 -4.35 -1.90 -14.54
N ASN A 674 -5.18 -1.38 -15.45
CA ASN A 674 -5.20 0.04 -15.78
C ASN A 674 -6.02 0.82 -14.75
N ASP A 675 -5.32 1.59 -13.92
CA ASP A 675 -5.87 2.42 -12.84
C ASP A 675 -7.10 1.76 -12.19
N GLN A 676 -8.28 2.38 -12.13
CA GLN A 676 -9.49 1.84 -11.48
C GLN A 676 -10.28 0.79 -12.28
N ASP A 677 -9.71 0.06 -13.26
CA ASP A 677 -10.43 -0.98 -14.04
C ASP A 677 -11.32 -1.86 -13.14
N ILE A 678 -12.63 -1.77 -13.39
CA ILE A 678 -13.67 -2.43 -12.62
C ILE A 678 -13.62 -3.97 -12.71
N VAL A 679 -13.30 -4.55 -13.88
CA VAL A 679 -13.25 -6.01 -14.10
C VAL A 679 -12.04 -6.61 -13.39
N ALA A 680 -10.88 -5.99 -13.57
CA ALA A 680 -9.65 -6.45 -12.94
C ALA A 680 -9.65 -6.28 -11.40
N ARG A 681 -10.41 -5.31 -10.88
CA ARG A 681 -10.45 -4.97 -9.44
C ARG A 681 -11.61 -5.60 -8.68
N ARG A 682 -12.85 -5.54 -9.17
CA ARG A 682 -14.04 -6.14 -8.52
C ARG A 682 -14.06 -7.66 -8.75
N GLY A 683 -15.03 -8.39 -8.19
CA GLY A 683 -15.04 -9.87 -8.21
C GLY A 683 -14.07 -10.52 -7.22
N LYS A 684 -14.02 -10.04 -5.96
CA LYS A 684 -13.31 -10.72 -4.86
C LYS A 684 -14.18 -11.72 -4.08
N MET A 685 -15.51 -11.64 -4.21
CA MET A 685 -16.57 -12.28 -3.38
C MET A 685 -16.06 -12.92 -2.08
N CYS A 686 -16.04 -12.15 -0.99
CA CYS A 686 -15.65 -12.60 0.35
C CYS A 686 -14.28 -13.32 0.45
N GLY A 687 -13.38 -13.14 -0.53
CA GLY A 687 -12.07 -13.78 -0.58
C GLY A 687 -12.01 -15.10 -1.36
N LEU A 688 -13.11 -15.57 -1.95
CA LEU A 688 -13.18 -16.86 -2.63
C LEU A 688 -12.32 -16.92 -3.91
N TYR A 689 -12.25 -15.82 -4.66
CA TYR A 689 -11.50 -15.73 -5.92
C TYR A 689 -10.15 -15.03 -5.76
N LYS A 690 -9.12 -15.61 -6.39
CA LYS A 690 -7.73 -15.14 -6.39
C LYS A 690 -7.23 -15.02 -7.82
N ARG A 691 -6.60 -13.89 -8.16
CA ARG A 691 -5.88 -13.73 -9.43
C ARG A 691 -4.61 -14.60 -9.39
N PRO A 692 -4.35 -15.45 -10.40
CA PRO A 692 -3.05 -16.09 -10.60
C PRO A 692 -1.96 -15.09 -11.01
N GLY A 693 -0.69 -15.46 -10.83
CA GLY A 693 0.45 -14.64 -11.25
C GLY A 693 0.63 -13.31 -10.48
N HIS A 694 1.50 -12.48 -11.03
CA HIS A 694 1.93 -11.18 -10.52
C HIS A 694 1.02 -10.05 -11.01
N ARG A 695 0.99 -8.94 -10.27
CA ARG A 695 0.23 -7.74 -10.64
C ARG A 695 1.17 -6.68 -11.21
N VAL A 696 0.69 -5.93 -12.18
CA VAL A 696 1.25 -4.63 -12.56
C VAL A 696 0.11 -3.63 -12.59
N ILE A 697 0.31 -2.44 -12.03
CA ILE A 697 -0.63 -1.32 -12.16
C ILE A 697 -0.02 -0.31 -13.14
N VAL A 698 -0.80 0.05 -14.16
CA VAL A 698 -0.48 1.12 -15.12
C VAL A 698 -1.55 2.20 -15.02
N ASN A 699 -1.30 3.42 -15.49
CA ASN A 699 -2.34 4.46 -15.59
C ASN A 699 -2.02 5.50 -16.66
N PRO A 700 -3.01 6.27 -17.17
CA PRO A 700 -2.79 7.30 -18.20
C PRO A 700 -1.96 8.51 -17.75
N ARG A 701 -1.43 8.52 -16.52
CA ARG A 701 -0.47 9.53 -16.05
C ARG A 701 0.98 9.05 -16.20
N GLY A 702 1.21 7.86 -16.75
CA GLY A 702 2.54 7.28 -16.97
C GLY A 702 3.15 6.57 -15.76
N ASP A 703 2.38 6.27 -14.70
CA ASP A 703 2.93 5.50 -13.58
C ASP A 703 2.87 3.99 -13.89
N LEU A 704 4.03 3.32 -13.86
CA LEU A 704 4.21 1.87 -13.91
C LEU A 704 4.59 1.34 -12.52
N ILE A 705 3.77 0.44 -11.95
CA ILE A 705 3.99 -0.14 -10.63
C ILE A 705 3.95 -1.66 -10.73
N VAL A 706 5.13 -2.27 -10.78
CA VAL A 706 5.34 -3.73 -10.83
C VAL A 706 5.20 -4.33 -9.43
N ARG A 707 4.64 -5.55 -9.33
CA ARG A 707 4.36 -6.29 -8.09
C ARG A 707 3.95 -5.39 -6.90
N PRO A 708 2.92 -4.53 -7.02
CA PRO A 708 2.53 -3.62 -5.95
C PRO A 708 2.10 -4.40 -4.72
N THR A 709 2.63 -4.03 -3.56
CA THR A 709 2.15 -4.49 -2.24
C THR A 709 0.67 -4.12 -2.05
N TYR A 710 0.01 -4.71 -1.05
CA TYR A 710 -1.35 -4.34 -0.71
C TYR A 710 -1.47 -2.86 -0.33
N GLY A 711 -0.46 -2.29 0.33
CA GLY A 711 -0.39 -0.86 0.65
C GLY A 711 -0.52 -0.03 -0.61
N GLU A 712 0.44 -0.17 -1.52
CA GLU A 712 0.48 0.51 -2.84
C GLU A 712 -0.83 0.27 -3.61
N ALA A 713 -1.24 -1.00 -3.76
CA ALA A 713 -2.47 -1.36 -4.46
C ALA A 713 -3.76 -0.96 -3.73
N SER A 714 -3.71 -0.44 -2.51
CA SER A 714 -4.85 0.08 -1.74
C SER A 714 -4.92 1.61 -1.74
N VAL A 715 -3.78 2.30 -1.71
CA VAL A 715 -3.72 3.77 -1.85
C VAL A 715 -3.95 4.25 -3.30
N HIS A 716 -3.76 3.37 -4.27
CA HIS A 716 -4.23 3.52 -5.64
C HIS A 716 -5.66 2.97 -5.85
N ARG A 717 -6.51 2.85 -4.81
CA ARG A 717 -7.96 2.59 -4.95
C ARG A 717 -8.75 3.81 -4.48
N THR A 718 -9.66 4.29 -5.31
CA THR A 718 -10.73 5.18 -4.84
C THR A 718 -11.73 4.35 -4.02
N PRO A 719 -12.11 4.75 -2.79
CA PRO A 719 -13.21 4.13 -2.04
C PRO A 719 -14.48 4.10 -2.89
N GLY A 720 -15.21 2.98 -2.90
CA GLY A 720 -16.37 2.77 -3.77
C GLY A 720 -16.10 2.76 -5.29
N GLY A 721 -14.85 2.99 -5.72
CA GLY A 721 -14.49 3.22 -7.11
C GLY A 721 -14.42 1.98 -8.02
N GLY A 722 -14.43 2.24 -9.32
CA GLY A 722 -14.36 1.24 -10.38
C GLY A 722 -14.75 1.88 -11.71
N SER A 723 -13.79 2.08 -12.61
CA SER A 723 -14.01 2.70 -13.91
C SER A 723 -14.23 1.63 -14.99
N MET A 724 -15.29 1.79 -15.77
CA MET A 724 -15.51 1.03 -17.00
C MET A 724 -14.63 1.56 -18.13
N ILE A 725 -14.41 2.89 -18.18
CA ILE A 725 -13.58 3.54 -19.19
C ILE A 725 -12.17 2.96 -19.16
N ASN A 726 -11.59 2.80 -17.96
CA ASN A 726 -10.24 2.28 -17.80
C ASN A 726 -10.08 0.82 -18.26
N HIS A 727 -11.16 0.07 -18.43
CA HIS A 727 -11.12 -1.30 -18.91
C HIS A 727 -10.94 -1.40 -20.43
N TYR A 728 -11.32 -0.39 -21.22
CA TYR A 728 -11.22 -0.49 -22.68
C TYR A 728 -9.76 -0.60 -23.15
N LEU A 729 -9.55 -1.32 -24.26
CA LEU A 729 -8.24 -1.45 -24.92
C LEU A 729 -7.59 -0.09 -25.18
N ALA A 730 -8.33 0.88 -25.73
CA ALA A 730 -7.84 2.24 -25.96
C ALA A 730 -7.28 2.92 -24.69
N SER A 731 -7.92 2.70 -23.53
CA SER A 731 -7.45 3.23 -22.24
C SER A 731 -6.19 2.51 -21.75
N TYR A 732 -6.02 1.22 -22.08
CA TYR A 732 -4.79 0.47 -21.82
C TYR A 732 -3.65 0.92 -22.76
N GLN A 733 -3.93 1.17 -24.04
CA GLN A 733 -3.00 1.74 -25.02
C GLN A 733 -2.49 3.10 -24.54
N GLN A 734 -3.40 4.01 -24.17
CA GLN A 734 -3.06 5.30 -23.57
C GLN A 734 -2.19 5.17 -22.32
N ALA A 735 -2.47 4.21 -21.44
CA ALA A 735 -1.67 3.99 -20.24
C ALA A 735 -0.25 3.48 -20.54
N LEU A 736 -0.08 2.59 -21.52
CA LEU A 736 1.23 2.08 -21.95
C LEU A 736 2.05 3.16 -22.69
N LEU A 737 1.42 3.89 -23.61
CA LEU A 737 2.05 4.99 -24.33
C LEU A 737 2.41 6.17 -23.41
N ALA A 738 1.56 6.49 -22.42
CA ALA A 738 1.87 7.48 -21.40
C ALA A 738 3.06 7.06 -20.51
N ILE A 739 3.30 5.76 -20.30
CA ILE A 739 4.52 5.28 -19.63
C ILE A 739 5.74 5.57 -20.49
N CYS A 740 5.70 5.33 -21.81
CA CYS A 740 6.81 5.67 -22.72
C CYS A 740 7.08 7.19 -22.73
N LEU A 741 6.05 8.00 -22.96
CA LEU A 741 6.17 9.47 -23.02
C LEU A 741 6.68 10.07 -21.69
N ALA A 742 6.25 9.51 -20.55
CA ALA A 742 6.72 9.95 -19.24
C ALA A 742 8.25 9.81 -19.04
N GLN A 743 8.94 8.99 -19.84
CA GLN A 743 10.39 8.81 -19.75
C GLN A 743 11.20 10.00 -20.27
N PHE A 744 10.56 10.90 -21.03
CA PHE A 744 11.14 12.15 -21.54
C PHE A 744 10.68 13.36 -20.71
N SER A 745 10.36 13.15 -19.43
CA SER A 745 9.83 14.16 -18.52
C SER A 745 10.35 14.02 -17.08
N SER A 746 9.93 14.90 -16.17
CA SER A 746 10.18 14.80 -14.71
C SER A 746 9.68 13.51 -14.05
N LYS A 747 8.89 12.70 -14.76
CA LYS A 747 8.40 11.39 -14.30
C LYS A 747 9.32 10.20 -14.58
N ARG A 748 10.38 10.39 -15.35
CA ARG A 748 11.19 9.29 -15.86
C ARG A 748 11.71 8.34 -14.77
N TYR A 749 11.68 7.05 -15.07
CA TYR A 749 12.45 6.06 -14.34
C TYR A 749 13.93 6.21 -14.67
N ARG A 750 14.79 5.85 -13.73
CA ARG A 750 16.25 6.01 -13.85
C ARG A 750 16.87 5.36 -15.10
N THR A 751 16.30 4.24 -15.55
CA THR A 751 16.69 3.52 -16.79
C THR A 751 15.70 3.73 -17.94
N GLY A 752 14.57 4.42 -17.71
CA GLY A 752 13.42 4.38 -18.61
C GLY A 752 13.62 5.09 -19.94
N MET A 753 14.30 6.24 -19.96
CA MET A 753 14.58 6.96 -21.21
C MET A 753 15.43 6.10 -22.17
N ARG A 754 16.49 5.46 -21.65
CA ARG A 754 17.29 4.49 -22.41
C ARG A 754 16.47 3.26 -22.80
N GLY A 755 15.62 2.76 -21.90
CA GLY A 755 14.75 1.62 -22.16
C GLY A 755 13.79 1.87 -23.34
N VAL A 756 13.15 3.03 -23.40
CA VAL A 756 12.26 3.41 -24.52
C VAL A 756 13.04 3.63 -25.82
N LEU A 757 14.21 4.27 -25.76
CA LEU A 757 15.09 4.39 -26.93
C LEU A 757 15.50 3.02 -27.47
N SER A 758 15.92 2.09 -26.60
CA SER A 758 16.31 0.73 -27.01
C SER A 758 15.13 -0.13 -27.51
N LEU A 759 13.88 0.19 -27.14
CA LEU A 759 12.70 -0.40 -27.78
C LEU A 759 12.55 0.08 -29.22
N ALA A 760 12.76 1.37 -29.47
CA ALA A 760 12.68 1.98 -30.81
C ALA A 760 13.82 1.49 -31.72
N GLU A 761 15.08 1.53 -31.23
CA GLU A 761 16.25 1.06 -31.96
C GLU A 761 16.22 -0.46 -32.22
N GLY A 762 15.69 -1.25 -31.28
CA GLY A 762 15.63 -2.70 -31.38
C GLY A 762 14.51 -3.25 -32.27
N SER A 763 13.55 -2.43 -32.72
CA SER A 763 12.40 -2.90 -33.50
C SER A 763 11.78 -1.80 -34.36
N SER A 764 11.85 -1.95 -35.69
CA SER A 764 11.20 -1.03 -36.65
C SER A 764 9.69 -0.83 -36.36
N PRO A 765 8.90 -1.86 -36.01
CA PRO A 765 7.54 -1.69 -35.49
C PRO A 765 7.42 -0.71 -34.32
N PHE A 766 8.28 -0.78 -33.29
CA PHE A 766 8.23 0.16 -32.17
C PHE A 766 8.65 1.58 -32.56
N ALA A 767 9.65 1.74 -33.43
CA ALA A 767 10.01 3.06 -33.95
C ALA A 767 8.81 3.73 -34.65
N ARG A 768 8.15 3.00 -35.57
CA ARG A 768 6.95 3.48 -36.28
C ARG A 768 5.79 3.76 -35.34
N LEU A 769 5.59 2.93 -34.30
CA LEU A 769 4.56 3.15 -33.27
C LEU A 769 4.77 4.47 -32.51
N PHE A 770 6.00 4.75 -32.06
CA PHE A 770 6.30 5.96 -31.30
C PHE A 770 6.27 7.22 -32.18
N GLU A 771 6.70 7.12 -33.44
CA GLU A 771 6.57 8.22 -34.40
C GLU A 771 5.09 8.55 -34.67
N GLN A 772 4.25 7.54 -34.92
CA GLN A 772 2.83 7.73 -35.24
C GLN A 772 1.96 8.14 -34.03
N GLU A 773 2.13 7.51 -32.88
CA GLU A 773 1.24 7.70 -31.72
C GLU A 773 1.75 8.74 -30.71
N LEU A 774 3.06 9.00 -30.66
CA LEU A 774 3.67 9.97 -29.73
C LEU A 774 4.29 11.17 -30.43
N GLY A 775 4.48 11.14 -31.75
CA GLY A 775 5.23 12.18 -32.47
C GLY A 775 6.71 12.22 -32.09
N LEU A 776 7.28 11.07 -31.70
CA LEU A 776 8.69 10.95 -31.27
C LEU A 776 9.46 10.05 -32.24
N SER A 777 10.32 10.65 -33.06
CA SER A 777 11.31 9.91 -33.85
C SER A 777 12.52 9.52 -33.00
N ILE A 778 13.33 8.57 -33.48
CA ILE A 778 14.59 8.19 -32.81
C ILE A 778 15.54 9.40 -32.64
N PRO A 779 15.76 10.26 -33.65
CA PRO A 779 16.48 11.53 -33.48
C PRO A 779 15.94 12.41 -32.34
N ASP A 780 14.62 12.60 -32.23
CA ASP A 780 14.02 13.43 -31.18
C ASP A 780 14.31 12.86 -29.79
N MET A 781 14.18 11.52 -29.62
CA MET A 781 14.50 10.84 -28.37
C MET A 781 15.97 11.01 -27.98
N ILE A 782 16.89 10.95 -28.95
CA ILE A 782 18.33 11.17 -28.73
C ILE A 782 18.58 12.64 -28.36
N GLU A 783 17.98 13.59 -29.08
CA GLU A 783 18.14 15.02 -28.79
C GLU A 783 17.65 15.37 -27.38
N MET A 784 16.44 14.93 -27.01
CA MET A 784 15.89 15.08 -25.65
C MET A 784 16.80 14.46 -24.58
N SER A 785 17.39 13.30 -24.86
CA SER A 785 18.36 12.67 -23.95
C SER A 785 19.65 13.48 -23.77
N SER A 786 20.04 14.26 -24.79
CA SER A 786 21.27 15.05 -24.81
C SER A 786 21.10 16.46 -24.21
N MET A 787 19.93 17.10 -24.38
CA MET A 787 19.67 18.46 -23.88
C MET A 787 19.71 18.52 -22.36
N GLU A 788 19.23 17.49 -21.66
CA GLU A 788 19.35 17.41 -20.19
C GLU A 788 20.80 17.28 -19.69
N GLY A 789 21.73 16.88 -20.55
CA GLY A 789 23.17 16.93 -20.24
C GLY A 789 23.70 18.35 -20.10
N ARG A 790 22.98 19.36 -20.62
CA ARG A 790 23.31 20.79 -20.57
C ARG A 790 22.47 21.59 -19.56
N LEU A 791 21.50 20.97 -18.90
CA LEU A 791 20.55 21.60 -17.95
C LEU A 791 20.66 21.04 -16.51
N LYS A 792 21.83 20.49 -16.15
CA LYS A 792 22.14 19.96 -14.81
C LYS A 792 23.25 20.75 -14.11
#